data_AF-A0A3L6JQ96-F1
#
_entry.id   AF-A0A3L6JQ96-F1
#
_cell.length_a   1.000
_cell.length_b   1.000
_cell.length_c   1.000
_cell.angle_alpha   90.00
_cell.angle_beta   90.00
_cell.angle_gamma   90.00
#
_symmetry.space_group_name_H-M   'P 1'
#
loop_
_entity.id
_entity.type
_entity.pdbx_description
1 polymer ?
#
loop_
_entity_poly.entity_id
_entity_poly.type
_entity_poly.pdbx_seq_one_letter_code
_entity_poly.pdbx_strand_id
1 'polypeptide(L)'
;MGRMSSAFSAIGRKKTEGEPADIVGRLAGIGNIFGIIAAAVGLLAGVPLVPLTATPWEVTSTAPIQWTVGGNAMYPTLTTAFMGLLAIGLLLQALGSRDLRARLGTIFGSVLYAAFILACFIAVYALFGFRNVTYPELIAGYLQIMYLFGSIFVIAWQMVSVLYVDSSKTWLGFGAGMLNGMFIPILALGQVLGSSLTYIAYGILLVGQLMSVSFWWAPHSTIREFARSPSKAKFAFGLSGFLTFLIGSAAVFIGPIAEHPSGGLIWRPWSTTAPYNTLLYDSPIEYVTNPALVFGFLAAMVFWLTLSPRLGAKELKTTMIGDDIIKGGSKWLAIFLAMIGVLACGQAGTFSEGVGSWGFFIVIGPAGAMILIGALYTAKTDIITGFPLIIAGALTMVSPFSLGIIITVAWAMVILTQLFLMIESLVRGLTGFSQGALSVVMSLLASVAIIAFILGAFGSGPLALWPTNRWFNISLIPGISPEIQSSVVIILPFLMLLLRNAALTGFAHGRGYTTGGILMGITALFALMIPVIAGNVTVTHEANTGAALMLALYSVSVALIMSLNLNLANDVEERGHSFEGTFIKVATIAQVVLAALAAILVIISFSGIPTAQDIALVISIFVTFMVGTEILSVVGWLIAGIRLGLLREGFRFQRIET
;
A
#
# COMPACT_ATOMS: atom_id res chain seq x y z
N MET A 1 36.66 21.78 5.35
CA MET A 1 36.99 22.54 6.57
C MET A 1 35.79 23.22 7.23
N GLY A 2 34.95 24.01 6.54
CA GLY A 2 33.79 24.69 7.15
C GLY A 2 32.70 23.82 7.81
N ARG A 3 32.65 22.51 7.50
CA ARG A 3 31.69 21.55 8.11
C ARG A 3 32.18 21.01 9.47
N MET A 4 33.49 20.84 9.65
CA MET A 4 34.07 20.47 10.95
C MET A 4 33.98 21.63 11.95
N SER A 5 34.19 22.88 11.50
CA SER A 5 34.08 24.04 12.39
C SER A 5 32.66 24.23 12.94
N SER A 6 31.61 23.82 12.20
CA SER A 6 30.22 23.85 12.69
C SER A 6 29.93 22.84 13.80
N ALA A 7 30.50 21.63 13.74
CA ALA A 7 30.35 20.62 14.79
C ALA A 7 31.11 21.01 16.07
N PHE A 8 32.34 21.53 15.93
CA PHE A 8 33.11 22.05 17.06
C PHE A 8 32.50 23.34 17.64
N SER A 9 31.92 24.21 16.81
CA SER A 9 31.16 25.40 17.22
C SER A 9 29.88 25.03 17.98
N ALA A 10 29.15 24.00 17.53
CA ALA A 10 27.94 23.49 18.19
C ALA A 10 28.24 22.89 19.57
N ILE A 11 29.36 22.18 19.71
CA ILE A 11 29.86 21.66 21.00
C ILE A 11 30.39 22.81 21.88
N GLY A 12 31.05 23.81 21.29
CA GLY A 12 31.66 24.97 21.95
C GLY A 12 30.72 26.13 22.30
N ARG A 13 29.44 26.08 21.90
CA ARG A 13 28.39 27.08 22.23
C ARG A 13 28.59 28.48 21.64
N LYS A 14 29.51 28.67 20.69
CA LYS A 14 29.83 29.99 20.10
C LYS A 14 30.09 29.89 18.60
N LYS A 15 29.57 30.85 17.82
CA LYS A 15 30.18 31.20 16.52
C LYS A 15 31.63 31.68 16.76
N THR A 16 32.44 31.74 15.71
CA THR A 16 33.77 32.39 15.74
C THR A 16 33.74 33.83 16.32
N GLU A 17 32.55 34.44 16.39
CA GLU A 17 32.29 35.80 16.90
C GLU A 17 31.54 35.84 18.25
N GLY A 18 31.34 34.72 18.94
CA GLY A 18 30.78 34.71 20.31
C GLY A 18 29.25 34.73 20.43
N GLU A 19 28.49 34.82 19.33
CA GLU A 19 27.03 34.64 19.35
C GLU A 19 26.62 33.17 19.59
N PRO A 20 25.47 32.91 20.24
CA PRO A 20 24.91 31.56 20.35
C PRO A 20 24.64 31.00 18.95
N ALA A 21 25.11 29.77 18.70
CA ALA A 21 24.89 29.11 17.43
C ALA A 21 23.38 28.86 17.22
N ASP A 22 22.82 29.42 16.14
CA ASP A 22 21.40 29.27 15.76
C ASP A 22 21.14 27.88 15.14
N ILE A 23 21.25 26.83 15.97
CA ILE A 23 21.17 25.42 15.57
C ILE A 23 19.84 24.77 15.96
N VAL A 24 19.39 23.80 15.19
CA VAL A 24 18.06 23.16 15.34
C VAL A 24 17.84 22.49 16.70
N GLY A 25 18.86 21.81 17.23
CA GLY A 25 18.77 21.18 18.55
C GLY A 25 20.06 20.46 18.97
N ARG A 26 20.86 21.08 19.85
CA ARG A 26 22.13 20.49 20.32
C ARG A 26 21.94 19.13 21.00
N LEU A 27 21.00 19.07 21.95
CA LEU A 27 20.71 17.87 22.75
C LEU A 27 20.24 16.71 21.87
N ALA A 28 19.47 17.01 20.82
CA ALA A 28 19.00 16.03 19.87
C ALA A 28 20.15 15.43 19.02
N GLY A 29 21.12 16.26 18.62
CA GLY A 29 22.32 15.75 17.96
C GLY A 29 23.17 14.85 18.87
N ILE A 30 23.27 15.13 20.18
CA ILE A 30 23.90 14.22 21.15
C ILE A 30 23.13 12.89 21.23
N GLY A 31 21.80 12.94 21.20
CA GLY A 31 20.96 11.74 21.14
C GLY A 31 21.33 10.80 19.99
N ASN A 32 21.63 11.33 18.81
CA ASN A 32 22.05 10.50 17.67
C ASN A 32 23.44 9.89 17.83
N ILE A 33 24.30 10.38 18.73
CA ILE A 33 25.56 9.70 19.05
C ILE A 33 25.27 8.34 19.71
N PHE A 34 24.26 8.25 20.58
CA PHE A 34 23.81 6.96 21.10
C PHE A 34 23.24 6.06 19.99
N GLY A 35 22.56 6.64 18.99
CA GLY A 35 22.13 5.92 17.80
C GLY A 35 23.30 5.39 16.95
N ILE A 36 24.38 6.15 16.82
CA ILE A 36 25.63 5.73 16.17
C ILE A 36 26.26 4.56 16.90
N ILE A 37 26.34 4.62 18.24
CA ILE A 37 26.88 3.53 19.06
C ILE A 37 25.98 2.29 18.93
N ALA A 38 24.66 2.45 18.96
CA ALA A 38 23.72 1.35 18.75
C ALA A 38 23.92 0.72 17.36
N ALA A 39 24.06 1.52 16.30
CA ALA A 39 24.33 1.03 14.96
C ALA A 39 25.65 0.25 14.88
N ALA A 40 26.71 0.71 15.56
CA ALA A 40 27.97 -0.01 15.65
C ALA A 40 27.82 -1.35 16.40
N VAL A 41 27.06 -1.38 17.50
CA VAL A 41 26.73 -2.63 18.21
C VAL A 41 26.01 -3.62 17.28
N GLY A 42 25.01 -3.16 16.53
CA GLY A 42 24.30 -3.99 15.55
C GLY A 42 25.23 -4.50 14.44
N LEU A 43 26.10 -3.64 13.93
CA LEU A 43 27.07 -3.99 12.89
C LEU A 43 28.10 -5.02 13.38
N LEU A 44 28.53 -4.95 14.65
CA LEU A 44 29.42 -5.96 15.23
C LEU A 44 28.68 -7.27 15.54
N ALA A 45 27.42 -7.20 15.94
CA ALA A 45 26.61 -8.36 16.28
C ALA A 45 26.21 -9.20 15.06
N GLY A 46 25.94 -8.56 13.90
CA GLY A 46 25.59 -9.25 12.66
C GLY A 46 24.24 -9.98 12.68
N VAL A 47 23.38 -9.71 13.66
CA VAL A 47 22.05 -10.32 13.85
C VAL A 47 20.97 -9.23 13.97
N PRO A 48 19.71 -9.50 13.61
CA PRO A 48 18.64 -8.51 13.69
C PRO A 48 18.22 -8.25 15.16
N LEU A 49 18.74 -7.16 15.73
CA LEU A 49 18.50 -6.72 17.12
C LEU A 49 17.23 -5.88 17.31
N VAL A 50 16.49 -5.57 16.24
CA VAL A 50 15.12 -5.06 16.37
C VAL A 50 14.21 -6.29 16.32
N PRO A 51 13.32 -6.51 17.31
CA PRO A 51 12.36 -7.61 17.23
C PRO A 51 11.34 -7.30 16.14
N LEU A 52 11.44 -7.97 15.00
CA LEU A 52 10.53 -7.77 13.86
C LEU A 52 9.42 -8.82 13.86
N THR A 53 9.77 -10.06 13.51
CA THR A 53 8.87 -11.22 13.41
C THR A 53 9.70 -12.46 13.10
N ALA A 54 9.18 -13.67 13.23
CA ALA A 54 9.72 -14.91 12.64
C ALA A 54 11.22 -15.19 12.90
N THR A 55 11.77 -14.72 14.01
CA THR A 55 13.15 -15.02 14.39
C THR A 55 13.20 -16.48 14.82
N PRO A 56 14.09 -17.31 14.26
CA PRO A 56 14.17 -18.72 14.64
C PRO A 56 14.52 -18.83 16.12
N TRP A 57 13.97 -19.81 16.81
CA TRP A 57 14.25 -20.11 18.21
C TRP A 57 14.32 -21.62 18.41
N GLU A 58 15.08 -22.06 19.41
CA GLU A 58 15.32 -23.48 19.68
C GLU A 58 15.40 -23.72 21.19
N VAL A 59 14.86 -24.86 21.65
CA VAL A 59 15.04 -25.32 23.04
C VAL A 59 16.29 -26.19 23.09
N THR A 60 17.31 -25.75 23.82
CA THR A 60 18.60 -26.43 23.93
C THR A 60 18.67 -27.40 25.11
N SER A 61 17.84 -27.20 26.14
CA SER A 61 17.67 -28.12 27.27
C SER A 61 16.24 -28.03 27.81
N THR A 62 15.66 -29.13 28.23
CA THR A 62 14.29 -29.18 28.82
C THR A 62 14.30 -29.25 30.35
N ALA A 63 15.43 -29.59 30.98
CA ALA A 63 15.55 -29.66 32.45
C ALA A 63 17.01 -29.41 32.92
N PRO A 64 17.36 -28.20 33.41
CA PRO A 64 16.55 -26.98 33.44
C PRO A 64 16.28 -26.48 32.01
N ILE A 65 15.17 -25.75 31.81
CA ILE A 65 14.87 -25.20 30.50
C ILE A 65 15.97 -24.21 30.06
N GLN A 66 16.49 -24.41 28.86
CA GLN A 66 17.37 -23.47 28.18
C GLN A 66 16.93 -23.40 26.73
N TRP A 67 16.95 -22.21 26.18
CA TRP A 67 16.52 -21.96 24.82
C TRP A 67 17.29 -20.76 24.25
N THR A 68 17.36 -20.65 22.94
CA THR A 68 18.02 -19.54 22.25
C THR A 68 17.10 -18.92 21.22
N VAL A 69 17.36 -17.65 20.89
CA VAL A 69 16.69 -16.91 19.81
C VAL A 69 17.76 -16.48 18.82
N GLY A 70 17.51 -16.67 17.53
CA GLY A 70 18.46 -16.39 16.46
C GLY A 70 19.73 -17.24 16.51
N GLY A 71 19.69 -18.41 17.17
CA GLY A 71 20.84 -19.29 17.37
C GLY A 71 21.94 -18.69 18.26
N ASN A 72 21.63 -17.67 19.07
CA ASN A 72 22.61 -16.97 19.90
C ASN A 72 22.07 -16.71 21.32
N ALA A 73 22.71 -17.29 22.33
CA ALA A 73 22.36 -17.09 23.74
C ALA A 73 22.49 -15.63 24.21
N MET A 74 23.32 -14.82 23.54
CA MET A 74 23.47 -13.39 23.83
C MET A 74 22.42 -12.50 23.14
N TYR A 75 21.56 -13.06 22.29
CA TYR A 75 20.57 -12.29 21.53
C TYR A 75 19.70 -11.36 22.40
N PRO A 76 19.12 -11.80 23.54
CA PRO A 76 18.30 -10.92 24.39
C PRO A 76 19.13 -9.77 24.98
N THR A 77 20.36 -10.04 25.42
CA THR A 77 21.27 -9.04 25.98
C THR A 77 21.68 -7.99 24.93
N LEU A 78 22.03 -8.44 23.72
CA LEU A 78 22.39 -7.54 22.61
C LEU A 78 21.19 -6.70 22.17
N THR A 79 19.99 -7.28 22.13
CA THR A 79 18.74 -6.57 21.85
C THR A 79 18.46 -5.50 22.91
N THR A 80 18.59 -5.84 24.20
CA THR A 80 18.45 -4.88 25.30
C THR A 80 19.45 -3.74 25.20
N ALA A 81 20.73 -4.03 24.92
CA ALA A 81 21.76 -2.99 24.77
C ALA A 81 21.45 -2.08 23.58
N PHE A 82 21.12 -2.66 22.42
CA PHE A 82 20.79 -1.92 21.21
C PHE A 82 19.57 -1.01 21.39
N MET A 83 18.44 -1.59 21.84
CA MET A 83 17.19 -0.85 22.03
C MET A 83 17.29 0.15 23.18
N GLY A 84 18.06 -0.14 24.23
CA GLY A 84 18.33 0.79 25.33
C GLY A 84 19.13 2.01 24.88
N LEU A 85 20.17 1.82 24.06
CA LEU A 85 20.93 2.92 23.47
C LEU A 85 20.06 3.77 22.54
N LEU A 86 19.24 3.13 21.69
CA LEU A 86 18.28 3.86 20.86
C LEU A 86 17.26 4.63 21.70
N ALA A 87 16.77 4.06 22.80
CA ALA A 87 15.83 4.74 23.69
C ALA A 87 16.44 6.00 24.31
N ILE A 88 17.66 5.92 24.86
CA ILE A 88 18.38 7.09 25.37
C ILE A 88 18.55 8.13 24.26
N GLY A 89 18.95 7.69 23.07
CA GLY A 89 19.10 8.57 21.92
C GLY A 89 17.81 9.29 21.53
N LEU A 90 16.68 8.57 21.49
CA LEU A 90 15.36 9.10 21.15
C LEU A 90 14.81 10.02 22.24
N LEU A 91 15.08 9.76 23.52
CA LEU A 91 14.71 10.65 24.63
C LEU A 91 15.41 12.01 24.50
N LEU A 92 16.72 12.00 24.26
CA LEU A 92 17.51 13.22 24.09
C LEU A 92 17.06 13.99 22.84
N GLN A 93 16.70 13.29 21.76
CA GLN A 93 16.07 13.90 20.58
C GLN A 93 14.70 14.49 20.89
N ALA A 94 13.85 13.79 21.62
CA ALA A 94 12.53 14.28 22.00
C ALA A 94 12.62 15.56 22.83
N LEU A 95 13.48 15.57 23.86
CA LEU A 95 13.76 16.75 24.68
C LEU A 95 14.37 17.90 23.87
N GLY A 96 15.34 17.59 23.01
CA GLY A 96 16.03 18.56 22.16
C GLY A 96 15.23 19.12 20.99
N SER A 97 14.09 18.50 20.63
CA SER A 97 13.24 18.92 19.51
C SER A 97 12.21 20.02 19.85
N ARG A 98 12.19 20.53 21.08
CA ARG A 98 11.14 21.46 21.56
C ARG A 98 11.02 22.71 20.67
N ASP A 99 12.14 23.29 20.27
CA ASP A 99 12.17 24.52 19.46
C ASP A 99 11.76 24.25 18.00
N LEU A 100 12.18 23.10 17.45
CA LEU A 100 11.72 22.64 16.13
C LEU A 100 10.20 22.42 16.12
N ARG A 101 9.65 21.81 17.17
CA ARG A 101 8.20 21.58 17.33
C ARG A 101 7.41 22.89 17.37
N ALA A 102 7.90 23.87 18.15
CA ALA A 102 7.29 25.19 18.23
C ALA A 102 7.25 25.89 16.85
N ARG A 103 8.34 25.80 16.08
CA ARG A 103 8.43 26.41 14.74
C ARG A 103 7.60 25.70 13.68
N LEU A 104 7.49 24.37 13.75
CA LEU A 104 6.68 23.59 12.79
C LEU A 104 5.18 23.63 13.11
N GLY A 105 4.77 24.17 14.26
CA GLY A 105 3.36 24.30 14.68
C GLY A 105 2.60 22.97 14.72
N THR A 106 3.30 21.84 14.84
CA THR A 106 2.72 20.51 14.67
C THR A 106 3.09 19.57 15.81
N ILE A 107 2.12 18.76 16.23
CA ILE A 107 2.29 17.65 17.20
C ILE A 107 3.24 16.57 16.66
N PHE A 108 3.62 16.61 15.38
CA PHE A 108 4.40 15.58 14.69
C PHE A 108 5.74 15.24 15.36
N GLY A 109 6.39 16.19 16.05
CA GLY A 109 7.61 15.89 16.81
C GLY A 109 7.39 15.09 18.10
N SER A 110 6.15 14.90 18.57
CA SER A 110 5.83 14.04 19.71
C SER A 110 6.06 12.56 19.42
N VAL A 111 6.16 12.17 18.15
CA VAL A 111 6.45 10.79 17.74
C VAL A 111 7.81 10.30 18.25
N LEU A 112 8.77 11.21 18.50
CA LEU A 112 10.03 10.87 19.15
C LEU A 112 9.82 10.30 20.57
N TYR A 113 8.83 10.80 21.33
CA TYR A 113 8.49 10.24 22.64
C TYR A 113 7.85 8.86 22.51
N ALA A 114 6.97 8.65 21.53
CA ALA A 114 6.37 7.34 21.30
C ALA A 114 7.43 6.29 20.96
N ALA A 115 8.35 6.62 20.05
CA ALA A 115 9.46 5.74 19.68
C ALA A 115 10.39 5.46 20.88
N PHE A 116 10.68 6.47 21.72
CA PHE A 116 11.44 6.31 22.96
C PHE A 116 10.77 5.32 23.92
N ILE A 117 9.49 5.54 24.24
CA ILE A 117 8.73 4.71 25.21
C ILE A 117 8.75 3.24 24.76
N LEU A 118 8.50 3.00 23.47
CA LEU A 118 8.48 1.65 22.90
C LEU A 118 9.87 1.00 22.90
N ALA A 119 10.93 1.76 22.56
CA ALA A 119 12.30 1.26 22.63
C ALA A 119 12.69 0.88 24.07
N CYS A 120 12.28 1.68 25.06
CA CYS A 120 12.44 1.34 26.48
C CYS A 120 11.72 0.05 26.87
N PHE A 121 10.43 -0.09 26.49
CA PHE A 121 9.68 -1.31 26.77
C PHE A 121 10.34 -2.54 26.16
N ILE A 122 10.79 -2.47 24.91
CA ILE A 122 11.50 -3.56 24.26
C ILE A 122 12.81 -3.87 24.99
N ALA A 123 13.60 -2.86 25.32
CA ALA A 123 14.89 -3.05 25.99
C ALA A 123 14.74 -3.78 27.33
N VAL A 124 13.74 -3.39 28.14
CA VAL A 124 13.44 -4.03 29.42
C VAL A 124 12.86 -5.44 29.19
N TYR A 125 11.83 -5.56 28.34
CA TYR A 125 11.12 -6.81 28.15
C TYR A 125 11.97 -7.90 27.50
N ALA A 126 12.89 -7.54 26.59
CA ALA A 126 13.76 -8.51 25.91
C ALA A 126 14.55 -9.37 26.90
N LEU A 127 15.18 -8.77 27.92
CA LEU A 127 15.97 -9.50 28.91
C LEU A 127 15.12 -10.09 30.04
N PHE A 128 14.22 -9.30 30.63
CA PHE A 128 13.42 -9.77 31.77
C PHE A 128 12.37 -10.80 31.35
N GLY A 129 11.70 -10.58 30.21
CA GLY A 129 10.74 -11.53 29.65
C GLY A 129 11.40 -12.86 29.31
N PHE A 130 12.59 -12.84 28.71
CA PHE A 130 13.34 -14.06 28.34
C PHE A 130 13.69 -14.91 29.56
N ARG A 131 14.16 -14.27 30.65
CA ARG A 131 14.50 -14.95 31.91
C ARG A 131 13.30 -15.57 32.62
N ASN A 132 12.09 -15.06 32.38
CA ASN A 132 10.87 -15.53 33.00
C ASN A 132 10.23 -16.73 32.26
N VAL A 133 10.79 -17.14 31.11
CA VAL A 133 10.34 -18.34 30.38
C VAL A 133 10.92 -19.58 31.06
N THR A 134 10.11 -20.21 31.93
CA THR A 134 10.47 -21.41 32.68
C THR A 134 9.93 -22.71 32.07
N TYR A 135 9.02 -22.62 31.09
CA TYR A 135 8.42 -23.75 30.37
C TYR A 135 8.35 -23.46 28.87
N PRO A 136 8.47 -24.47 27.97
CA PRO A 136 8.48 -24.25 26.52
C PRO A 136 7.19 -23.59 26.00
N GLU A 137 6.06 -23.90 26.64
CA GLU A 137 4.73 -23.34 26.34
C GLU A 137 4.69 -21.80 26.48
N LEU A 138 5.57 -21.22 27.31
CA LEU A 138 5.62 -19.77 27.54
C LEU A 138 6.41 -19.01 26.47
N ILE A 139 7.16 -19.71 25.60
CA ILE A 139 7.99 -19.08 24.55
C ILE A 139 7.11 -18.28 23.59
N ALA A 140 5.99 -18.84 23.13
CA ALA A 140 5.07 -18.19 22.21
C ALA A 140 4.52 -16.87 22.78
N GLY A 141 4.14 -16.85 24.07
CA GLY A 141 3.64 -15.65 24.74
C GLY A 141 4.71 -14.55 24.87
N TYR A 142 5.96 -14.93 25.15
CA TYR A 142 7.09 -13.99 25.13
C TYR A 142 7.29 -13.37 23.75
N LEU A 143 7.34 -14.19 22.69
CA LEU A 143 7.56 -13.73 21.32
C LEU A 143 6.40 -12.83 20.83
N GLN A 144 5.16 -13.18 21.14
CA GLN A 144 3.97 -12.37 20.80
C GLN A 144 4.07 -10.94 21.35
N ILE A 145 4.41 -10.80 22.65
CA ILE A 145 4.55 -9.50 23.30
C ILE A 145 5.76 -8.74 22.74
N MET A 146 6.88 -9.43 22.53
CA MET A 146 8.10 -8.82 21.99
C MET A 146 7.87 -8.28 20.57
N TYR A 147 7.26 -9.06 19.68
CA TYR A 147 6.95 -8.64 18.30
C TYR A 147 5.83 -7.60 18.22
N LEU A 148 4.88 -7.59 19.18
CA LEU A 148 3.89 -6.53 19.29
C LEU A 148 4.55 -5.18 19.54
N PHE A 149 5.39 -5.09 20.58
CA PHE A 149 6.11 -3.85 20.87
C PHE A 149 7.07 -3.48 19.74
N GLY A 150 7.77 -4.46 19.17
CA GLY A 150 8.61 -4.29 17.99
C GLY A 150 7.87 -3.65 16.81
N SER A 151 6.71 -4.18 16.45
CA SER A 151 5.87 -3.67 15.36
C SER A 151 5.42 -2.22 15.59
N ILE A 152 4.99 -1.88 16.81
CA ILE A 152 4.58 -0.50 17.14
C ILE A 152 5.80 0.44 17.11
N PHE A 153 6.96 -0.03 17.59
CA PHE A 153 8.22 0.73 17.51
C PHE A 153 8.59 1.02 16.05
N VAL A 154 8.48 0.04 15.15
CA VAL A 154 8.74 0.22 13.72
C VAL A 154 7.85 1.32 13.13
N ILE A 155 6.55 1.31 13.44
CA ILE A 155 5.61 2.34 12.98
C ILE A 155 6.07 3.72 13.47
N ALA A 156 6.39 3.85 14.76
CA ALA A 156 6.89 5.11 15.33
C ALA A 156 8.23 5.55 14.68
N TRP A 157 9.13 4.60 14.42
CA TRP A 157 10.41 4.85 13.77
C TRP A 157 10.27 5.37 12.34
N GLN A 158 9.35 4.82 11.56
CA GLN A 158 9.09 5.32 10.20
C GLN A 158 8.57 6.76 10.21
N MET A 159 7.73 7.10 11.19
CA MET A 159 7.23 8.46 11.39
C MET A 159 8.33 9.43 11.85
N VAL A 160 9.26 8.99 12.72
CA VAL A 160 10.47 9.76 13.06
C VAL A 160 11.33 10.00 11.83
N SER A 161 11.47 9.00 10.96
CA SER A 161 12.26 9.12 9.73
C SER A 161 11.65 10.16 8.77
N VAL A 162 10.31 10.22 8.69
CA VAL A 162 9.58 11.24 7.92
C VAL A 162 9.81 12.66 8.44
N LEU A 163 9.93 12.84 9.76
CA LEU A 163 10.20 14.15 10.37
C LEU A 163 11.46 14.79 9.76
N TYR A 164 12.52 14.02 9.57
CA TYR A 164 13.78 14.50 9.00
C TYR A 164 13.64 14.97 7.55
N VAL A 165 12.93 14.19 6.72
CA VAL A 165 12.74 14.53 5.31
C VAL A 165 11.83 15.74 5.15
N ASP A 166 10.70 15.76 5.86
CA ASP A 166 9.66 16.78 5.65
C ASP A 166 10.01 18.13 6.29
N SER A 167 10.83 18.15 7.34
CA SER A 167 11.25 19.38 8.01
C SER A 167 12.46 20.09 7.35
N SER A 168 13.26 19.40 6.54
CA SER A 168 14.52 19.97 6.00
C SER A 168 14.42 20.46 4.55
N LYS A 169 14.99 21.65 4.28
CA LYS A 169 15.22 22.16 2.92
C LYS A 169 16.47 21.54 2.26
N THR A 170 17.28 20.79 3.00
CA THR A 170 18.64 20.35 2.59
C THR A 170 18.76 18.85 2.37
N TRP A 171 19.84 18.44 1.70
CA TRP A 171 20.18 17.03 1.52
C TRP A 171 20.54 16.30 2.82
N LEU A 172 20.84 17.03 3.90
CA LEU A 172 21.13 16.42 5.21
C LEU A 172 19.88 15.79 5.82
N GLY A 173 18.75 16.50 5.85
CA GLY A 173 17.48 15.92 6.33
C GLY A 173 16.93 14.84 5.40
N PHE A 174 17.15 14.98 4.08
CA PHE A 174 16.88 13.91 3.12
C PHE A 174 17.66 12.64 3.46
N GLY A 175 18.99 12.74 3.61
CA GLY A 175 19.84 11.59 3.92
C GLY A 175 19.52 10.98 5.27
N ALA A 176 19.33 11.81 6.30
CA ALA A 176 18.90 11.40 7.62
C ALA A 176 17.59 10.60 7.56
N GLY A 177 16.56 11.12 6.93
CA GLY A 177 15.26 10.45 6.89
C GLY A 177 15.23 9.22 5.98
N MET A 178 15.82 9.27 4.79
CA MET A 178 15.84 8.13 3.86
C MET A 178 16.63 6.95 4.42
N LEU A 179 17.82 7.18 4.97
CA LEU A 179 18.64 6.10 5.51
C LEU A 179 18.03 5.50 6.78
N ASN A 180 17.53 6.33 7.70
CA ASN A 180 16.82 5.81 8.88
C ASN A 180 15.52 5.08 8.49
N GLY A 181 14.77 5.57 7.50
CA GLY A 181 13.54 4.92 7.04
C GLY A 181 13.79 3.56 6.38
N MET A 182 14.88 3.43 5.61
CA MET A 182 15.26 2.18 4.92
C MET A 182 15.98 1.16 5.82
N PHE A 183 16.46 1.55 7.01
CA PHE A 183 17.11 0.64 7.96
C PHE A 183 16.25 -0.60 8.27
N ILE A 184 15.02 -0.41 8.74
CA ILE A 184 14.16 -1.53 9.16
C ILE A 184 13.72 -2.42 8.00
N PRO A 185 13.25 -1.89 6.85
CA PRO A 185 12.94 -2.72 5.69
C PRO A 185 14.09 -3.62 5.26
N ILE A 186 15.32 -3.10 5.22
CA ILE A 186 16.51 -3.87 4.83
C ILE A 186 16.90 -4.87 5.94
N LEU A 187 16.75 -4.50 7.21
CA LEU A 187 16.97 -5.41 8.33
C LEU A 187 16.02 -6.62 8.28
N ALA A 188 14.75 -6.39 7.92
CA ALA A 188 13.75 -7.44 7.76
C ALA A 188 14.12 -8.41 6.61
N LEU A 189 14.63 -7.89 5.49
CA LEU A 189 15.16 -8.72 4.41
C LEU A 189 16.38 -9.54 4.87
N GLY A 190 17.30 -8.95 5.65
CA GLY A 190 18.49 -9.63 6.14
C GLY A 190 18.22 -10.79 7.08
N GLN A 191 17.07 -10.80 7.75
CA GLN A 191 16.63 -11.95 8.53
C GLN A 191 16.37 -13.20 7.67
N VAL A 192 15.97 -13.03 6.41
CA VAL A 192 15.57 -14.13 5.52
C VAL A 192 16.61 -14.41 4.43
N LEU A 193 17.14 -13.35 3.82
CA LEU A 193 18.03 -13.45 2.66
C LEU A 193 19.53 -13.51 3.04
N GLY A 194 19.84 -13.32 4.33
CA GLY A 194 21.18 -13.55 4.87
C GLY A 194 21.82 -12.34 5.55
N SER A 195 22.88 -12.63 6.30
CA SER A 195 23.58 -11.68 7.19
C SER A 195 24.18 -10.48 6.48
N SER A 196 24.56 -10.59 5.19
CA SER A 196 25.08 -9.46 4.41
C SER A 196 24.12 -8.27 4.39
N LEU A 197 22.81 -8.52 4.24
CA LEU A 197 21.81 -7.45 4.28
C LEU A 197 21.63 -6.90 5.70
N THR A 198 21.79 -7.73 6.74
CA THR A 198 21.80 -7.28 8.14
C THR A 198 22.94 -6.29 8.39
N TYR A 199 24.15 -6.59 7.93
CA TYR A 199 25.28 -5.66 8.02
C TYR A 199 25.02 -4.37 7.22
N ILE A 200 24.46 -4.48 6.01
CA ILE A 200 24.08 -3.31 5.19
C ILE A 200 23.04 -2.46 5.93
N ALA A 201 22.03 -3.06 6.56
CA ALA A 201 21.02 -2.35 7.33
C ALA A 201 21.65 -1.53 8.46
N TYR A 202 22.56 -2.13 9.24
CA TYR A 202 23.26 -1.41 10.31
C TYR A 202 24.24 -0.36 9.77
N GLY A 203 24.88 -0.59 8.63
CA GLY A 203 25.68 0.42 7.94
C GLY A 203 24.83 1.62 7.49
N ILE A 204 23.63 1.35 6.96
CA ILE A 204 22.66 2.38 6.59
C ILE A 204 22.18 3.14 7.82
N LEU A 205 21.87 2.45 8.93
CA LEU A 205 21.52 3.09 10.19
C LEU A 205 22.66 3.99 10.68
N LEU A 206 23.91 3.51 10.65
CA LEU A 206 25.08 4.28 11.09
C LEU A 206 25.23 5.59 10.30
N VAL A 207 25.18 5.52 8.98
CA VAL A 207 25.26 6.70 8.12
C VAL A 207 24.03 7.59 8.30
N GLY A 208 22.84 6.99 8.46
CA GLY A 208 21.60 7.71 8.76
C GLY A 208 21.70 8.51 10.06
N GLN A 209 22.21 7.92 11.14
CA GLN A 209 22.40 8.59 12.42
C GLN A 209 23.46 9.70 12.34
N LEU A 210 24.56 9.51 11.60
CA LEU A 210 25.54 10.57 11.33
C LEU A 210 24.93 11.75 10.57
N MET A 211 24.07 11.49 9.58
CA MET A 211 23.33 12.54 8.88
C MET A 211 22.31 13.21 9.79
N SER A 212 21.66 12.46 10.69
CA SER A 212 20.76 13.02 11.69
C SER A 212 21.49 13.92 12.70
N VAL A 213 22.71 13.59 13.14
CA VAL A 213 23.57 14.50 13.93
C VAL A 213 23.76 15.81 13.17
N SER A 214 24.14 15.71 11.90
CA SER A 214 24.39 16.87 11.04
C SER A 214 23.13 17.70 10.81
N PHE A 215 21.95 17.07 10.74
CA PHE A 215 20.66 17.75 10.67
C PHE A 215 20.36 18.55 11.95
N TRP A 216 20.50 17.95 13.14
CA TRP A 216 20.18 18.64 14.39
C TRP A 216 21.15 19.78 14.72
N TRP A 217 22.40 19.68 14.28
CA TRP A 217 23.39 20.75 14.43
C TRP A 217 23.46 21.69 13.23
N ALA A 218 22.57 21.52 12.24
CA ALA A 218 22.44 22.46 11.15
C ALA A 218 21.85 23.79 11.62
N PRO A 219 22.10 24.90 10.91
CA PRO A 219 21.45 26.17 11.19
C PRO A 219 19.93 26.09 11.02
N HIS A 220 19.16 26.87 11.80
CA HIS A 220 17.70 26.91 11.68
C HIS A 220 17.20 27.34 10.29
N SER A 221 18.00 28.10 9.52
CA SER A 221 17.70 28.46 8.13
C SER A 221 17.53 27.26 7.19
N THR A 222 18.01 26.08 7.59
CA THR A 222 17.86 24.82 6.84
C THR A 222 16.49 24.15 7.04
N ILE A 223 15.70 24.61 8.00
CA ILE A 223 14.34 24.12 8.25
C ILE A 223 13.35 24.83 7.32
N ARG A 224 12.34 24.11 6.84
CA ARG A 224 11.32 24.70 5.96
C ARG A 224 10.51 25.80 6.68
N GLU A 225 10.17 26.83 5.93
CA GLU A 225 9.13 27.79 6.33
C GLU A 225 7.75 27.22 5.94
N PHE A 226 6.70 27.67 6.63
CA PHE A 226 5.39 27.00 6.70
C PHE A 226 4.81 26.49 5.35
N ALA A 227 4.03 25.42 5.49
CA ALA A 227 3.02 24.88 4.57
C ALA A 227 3.44 24.15 3.29
N ARG A 228 4.64 24.34 2.70
CA ARG A 228 5.02 23.68 1.43
C ARG A 228 6.14 22.64 1.58
N SER A 229 6.00 21.49 0.91
CA SER A 229 7.04 20.45 0.88
C SER A 229 8.25 20.89 0.02
N PRO A 230 9.49 20.76 0.53
CA PRO A 230 10.70 21.05 -0.24
C PRO A 230 10.83 20.15 -1.49
N SER A 231 11.54 20.61 -2.53
CA SER A 231 11.79 19.78 -3.73
C SER A 231 12.46 18.44 -3.42
N LYS A 232 13.28 18.39 -2.35
CA LYS A 232 13.97 17.20 -1.89
C LYS A 232 13.01 16.20 -1.23
N ALA A 233 11.97 16.68 -0.56
CA ALA A 233 10.92 15.83 -0.02
C ALA A 233 10.07 15.19 -1.13
N LYS A 234 9.84 15.90 -2.24
CA LYS A 234 9.20 15.31 -3.44
C LYS A 234 10.03 14.20 -4.05
N PHE A 235 11.34 14.42 -4.18
CA PHE A 235 12.26 13.39 -4.66
C PHE A 235 12.34 12.20 -3.70
N ALA A 236 12.37 12.45 -2.39
CA ALA A 236 12.34 11.40 -1.37
C ALA A 236 11.09 10.54 -1.47
N PHE A 237 9.94 11.12 -1.79
CA PHE A 237 8.72 10.37 -2.04
C PHE A 237 8.81 9.46 -3.26
N GLY A 238 9.31 9.96 -4.40
CA GLY A 238 9.54 9.13 -5.59
C GLY A 238 10.55 8.01 -5.34
N LEU A 239 11.68 8.33 -4.71
CA LEU A 239 12.73 7.36 -4.38
C LEU A 239 12.24 6.32 -3.37
N SER A 240 11.56 6.73 -2.30
CA SER A 240 11.00 5.78 -1.31
C SER A 240 9.91 4.91 -1.92
N GLY A 241 9.08 5.43 -2.84
CA GLY A 241 8.12 4.64 -3.59
C GLY A 241 8.81 3.55 -4.43
N PHE A 242 9.80 3.93 -5.24
CA PHE A 242 10.59 2.99 -6.03
C PHE A 242 11.25 1.90 -5.14
N LEU A 243 11.92 2.32 -4.06
CA LEU A 243 12.57 1.39 -3.13
C LEU A 243 11.58 0.47 -2.41
N THR A 244 10.39 0.97 -2.07
CA THR A 244 9.34 0.19 -1.42
C THR A 244 8.92 -1.02 -2.26
N PHE A 245 8.70 -0.82 -3.57
CA PHE A 245 8.31 -1.93 -4.46
C PHE A 245 9.50 -2.80 -4.88
N LEU A 246 10.72 -2.25 -4.90
CA LEU A 246 11.93 -3.04 -5.07
C LEU A 246 12.12 -4.00 -3.87
N ILE A 247 11.99 -3.51 -2.64
CA ILE A 247 12.01 -4.33 -1.42
C ILE A 247 10.86 -5.33 -1.41
N GLY A 248 9.65 -4.89 -1.76
CA GLY A 248 8.47 -5.76 -1.85
C GLY A 248 8.59 -6.87 -2.89
N SER A 249 9.52 -6.76 -3.85
CA SER A 249 9.80 -7.85 -4.80
C SER A 249 10.28 -9.12 -4.09
N ALA A 250 10.99 -9.00 -2.97
CA ALA A 250 11.37 -10.16 -2.16
C ALA A 250 10.12 -10.87 -1.62
N ALA A 251 9.15 -10.11 -1.08
CA ALA A 251 7.90 -10.67 -0.58
C ALA A 251 7.03 -11.27 -1.69
N VAL A 252 7.06 -10.72 -2.91
CA VAL A 252 6.25 -11.19 -4.04
C VAL A 252 6.85 -12.44 -4.70
N PHE A 253 8.18 -12.53 -4.81
CA PHE A 253 8.83 -13.57 -5.61
C PHE A 253 9.48 -14.70 -4.79
N ILE A 254 9.83 -14.47 -3.52
CA ILE A 254 10.54 -15.46 -2.69
C ILE A 254 9.54 -16.18 -1.77
N GLY A 255 9.18 -17.41 -2.14
CA GLY A 255 8.20 -18.24 -1.44
C GLY A 255 6.87 -18.40 -2.19
N PRO A 256 6.15 -17.31 -2.56
CA PRO A 256 4.86 -17.40 -3.23
C PRO A 256 4.82 -18.13 -4.57
N ILE A 257 5.89 -18.08 -5.36
CA ILE A 257 5.92 -18.68 -6.69
C ILE A 257 6.19 -20.17 -6.58
N ALA A 258 5.29 -20.98 -7.13
CA ALA A 258 5.40 -22.42 -7.17
C ALA A 258 4.90 -22.97 -8.52
N GLU A 259 5.31 -24.19 -8.85
CA GLU A 259 4.72 -24.95 -9.94
C GLU A 259 3.42 -25.61 -9.47
N HIS A 260 2.37 -25.52 -10.29
CA HIS A 260 1.11 -26.23 -10.02
C HIS A 260 1.19 -27.67 -10.53
N PRO A 261 0.59 -28.67 -9.85
CA PRO A 261 0.63 -30.07 -10.29
C PRO A 261 0.08 -30.32 -11.71
N SER A 262 -0.87 -29.52 -12.18
CA SER A 262 -1.39 -29.57 -13.56
C SER A 262 -0.63 -28.66 -14.56
N GLY A 263 0.56 -28.20 -14.19
CA GLY A 263 1.51 -27.47 -15.04
C GLY A 263 1.39 -25.95 -15.00
N GLY A 264 2.50 -25.23 -15.12
CA GLY A 264 2.54 -23.76 -15.12
C GLY A 264 2.84 -23.15 -13.74
N LEU A 265 3.25 -21.88 -13.76
CA LEU A 265 3.65 -21.13 -12.57
C LEU A 265 2.45 -20.41 -11.94
N ILE A 266 2.23 -20.69 -10.66
CA ILE A 266 1.24 -20.01 -9.82
C ILE A 266 1.93 -19.11 -8.80
N TRP A 267 1.20 -18.14 -8.32
CA TRP A 267 1.58 -17.30 -7.20
C TRP A 267 0.58 -17.50 -6.07
N ARG A 268 1.07 -17.86 -4.89
CA ARG A 268 0.26 -18.11 -3.69
C ARG A 268 0.18 -16.85 -2.83
N PRO A 269 -1.00 -16.46 -2.31
CA PRO A 269 -1.15 -15.35 -1.37
C PRO A 269 -0.22 -15.44 -0.18
N TRP A 270 0.15 -14.29 0.38
CA TRP A 270 0.96 -14.21 1.60
C TRP A 270 0.31 -14.85 2.83
N SER A 271 -1.02 -15.08 2.80
CA SER A 271 -1.75 -15.81 3.82
C SER A 271 -1.60 -17.34 3.72
N THR A 272 -0.94 -17.87 2.69
CA THR A 272 -0.83 -19.30 2.46
C THR A 272 0.13 -19.93 3.47
N THR A 273 -0.35 -20.95 4.19
CA THR A 273 0.44 -21.74 5.14
C THR A 273 0.93 -23.03 4.48
N ALA A 274 2.12 -23.49 4.89
CA ALA A 274 2.62 -24.79 4.49
C ALA A 274 1.80 -25.89 5.19
N PRO A 275 1.45 -26.98 4.50
CA PRO A 275 0.72 -28.08 5.12
C PRO A 275 1.53 -28.69 6.26
N TYR A 276 0.85 -28.98 7.37
CA TYR A 276 1.41 -29.61 8.56
C TYR A 276 2.13 -30.90 8.17
N ASN A 277 3.43 -31.00 8.46
CA ASN A 277 4.16 -32.23 8.24
C ASN A 277 3.78 -33.23 9.33
N THR A 278 2.79 -34.09 9.05
CA THR A 278 2.22 -35.07 9.99
C THR A 278 3.22 -36.11 10.52
N LEU A 279 4.45 -36.15 10.01
CA LEU A 279 5.51 -37.05 10.46
C LEU A 279 6.33 -36.50 11.64
N LEU A 280 6.22 -35.20 11.94
CA LEU A 280 6.85 -34.53 13.07
C LEU A 280 5.75 -33.79 13.82
N TYR A 281 5.15 -34.42 14.84
CA TYR A 281 4.04 -33.94 15.67
C TYR A 281 4.22 -32.55 16.36
N ASP A 282 5.29 -31.81 16.04
CA ASP A 282 5.70 -30.56 16.69
C ASP A 282 6.10 -29.43 15.73
N SER A 283 5.90 -29.58 14.41
CA SER A 283 6.22 -28.47 13.49
C SER A 283 5.12 -27.40 13.52
N PRO A 284 5.42 -26.14 13.89
CA PRO A 284 4.40 -25.11 13.95
C PRO A 284 3.89 -24.75 12.55
N ILE A 285 2.69 -24.16 12.47
CA ILE A 285 2.13 -23.72 11.18
C ILE A 285 2.98 -22.57 10.63
N GLU A 286 3.77 -22.85 9.61
CA GLU A 286 4.62 -21.86 8.93
C GLU A 286 3.91 -21.27 7.70
N TYR A 287 4.17 -19.99 7.43
CA TYR A 287 3.74 -19.36 6.19
C TYR A 287 4.70 -19.72 5.05
N VAL A 288 4.16 -19.97 3.86
CA VAL A 288 4.95 -20.23 2.65
C VAL A 288 5.85 -19.03 2.33
N THR A 289 5.35 -17.81 2.54
CA THR A 289 6.17 -16.60 2.51
C THR A 289 6.58 -16.23 3.92
N ASN A 290 7.88 -16.09 4.16
CA ASN A 290 8.35 -15.65 5.47
C ASN A 290 7.75 -14.27 5.83
N PRO A 291 7.05 -14.13 6.98
CA PRO A 291 6.40 -12.88 7.37
C PRO A 291 7.35 -11.67 7.44
N ALA A 292 8.65 -11.87 7.65
CA ALA A 292 9.64 -10.80 7.68
C ALA A 292 9.79 -10.09 6.33
N LEU A 293 9.60 -10.80 5.20
CA LEU A 293 9.65 -10.18 3.87
C LEU A 293 8.47 -9.20 3.67
N VAL A 294 7.27 -9.63 4.05
CA VAL A 294 6.05 -8.80 3.97
C VAL A 294 6.13 -7.64 4.99
N PHE A 295 6.68 -7.91 6.18
CA PHE A 295 6.95 -6.88 7.18
C PHE A 295 7.88 -5.79 6.64
N GLY A 296 8.97 -6.15 5.97
CA GLY A 296 9.90 -5.21 5.36
C GLY A 296 9.25 -4.34 4.29
N PHE A 297 8.43 -4.96 3.43
CA PHE A 297 7.63 -4.25 2.44
C PHE A 297 6.68 -3.23 3.08
N LEU A 298 5.92 -3.66 4.10
CA LEU A 298 4.95 -2.82 4.80
C LEU A 298 5.60 -1.68 5.59
N ALA A 299 6.76 -1.92 6.22
CA ALA A 299 7.52 -0.88 6.89
C ALA A 299 7.97 0.20 5.89
N ALA A 300 8.42 -0.19 4.69
CA ALA A 300 8.76 0.74 3.62
C ALA A 300 7.52 1.47 3.09
N MET A 301 6.37 0.78 2.96
CA MET A 301 5.09 1.41 2.60
C MET A 301 4.66 2.46 3.61
N VAL A 302 4.71 2.18 4.92
CA VAL A 302 4.35 3.18 5.96
C VAL A 302 5.20 4.44 5.79
N PHE A 303 6.50 4.30 5.56
CA PHE A 303 7.41 5.42 5.30
C PHE A 303 7.04 6.19 4.02
N TRP A 304 6.86 5.49 2.90
CA TRP A 304 6.51 6.09 1.62
C TRP A 304 5.17 6.84 1.66
N LEU A 305 4.13 6.22 2.22
CA LEU A 305 2.79 6.79 2.30
C LEU A 305 2.73 8.03 3.18
N THR A 306 3.48 8.03 4.28
CA THR A 306 3.56 9.18 5.20
C THR A 306 4.37 10.32 4.59
N LEU A 307 5.38 10.01 3.76
CA LEU A 307 6.15 10.98 2.97
C LEU A 307 5.39 11.63 1.81
N SER A 308 4.20 11.13 1.44
CA SER A 308 3.47 11.67 0.28
C SER A 308 3.33 13.20 0.36
N PRO A 309 3.96 13.93 -0.57
CA PRO A 309 4.26 15.34 -0.41
C PRO A 309 3.03 16.21 -0.60
N ARG A 310 3.11 17.41 -0.01
CA ARG A 310 2.15 18.50 -0.17
C ARG A 310 2.32 19.16 -1.53
N LEU A 311 1.78 18.53 -2.55
CA LEU A 311 1.83 19.01 -3.91
C LEU A 311 0.42 19.36 -4.35
N GLY A 312 0.22 20.46 -5.06
CA GLY A 312 -1.06 20.78 -5.69
C GLY A 312 -0.95 20.50 -7.19
N ALA A 313 -1.97 19.90 -7.78
CA ALA A 313 -2.12 19.86 -9.24
C ALA A 313 -2.70 21.20 -9.73
N LYS A 314 -2.12 21.77 -10.79
CA LYS A 314 -2.48 23.10 -11.33
C LYS A 314 -3.77 23.08 -12.17
N GLU A 315 -4.22 21.91 -12.60
CA GLU A 315 -5.41 21.74 -13.45
C GLU A 315 -6.75 21.74 -12.69
N LEU A 316 -6.71 21.69 -11.35
CA LEU A 316 -7.90 21.86 -10.52
C LEU A 316 -8.26 23.34 -10.43
N LYS A 317 -9.56 23.71 -10.41
CA LYS A 317 -10.00 25.09 -10.16
C LYS A 317 -9.22 25.68 -8.98
N THR A 318 -8.81 26.94 -9.04
CA THR A 318 -8.07 27.67 -7.98
C THR A 318 -8.69 27.55 -6.58
N THR A 319 -9.99 27.26 -6.48
CA THR A 319 -10.69 26.97 -5.21
C THR A 319 -10.41 25.57 -4.64
N MET A 320 -9.93 24.62 -5.44
CA MET A 320 -9.47 23.27 -5.04
C MET A 320 -7.94 23.09 -5.07
N ILE A 321 -7.18 24.09 -5.58
CA ILE A 321 -5.70 24.12 -5.58
C ILE A 321 -5.11 24.16 -4.15
N GLY A 322 -5.94 24.32 -3.11
CA GLY A 322 -5.52 24.32 -1.72
C GLY A 322 -5.22 22.94 -1.11
N ASP A 323 -5.72 21.86 -1.70
CA ASP A 323 -5.63 20.53 -1.10
C ASP A 323 -4.60 19.64 -1.80
N ASP A 324 -3.77 19.01 -0.98
CA ASP A 324 -2.62 18.25 -1.41
C ASP A 324 -2.98 16.99 -2.22
N ILE A 325 -2.04 16.58 -3.08
CA ILE A 325 -2.14 15.44 -4.00
C ILE A 325 -2.59 14.18 -3.27
N ILE A 326 -2.15 13.94 -2.03
CA ILE A 326 -2.67 12.86 -1.20
C ILE A 326 -2.89 13.39 0.23
N LYS A 327 -3.96 14.13 0.47
CA LYS A 327 -4.50 14.39 1.82
C LYS A 327 -5.95 13.96 1.94
N GLY A 328 -6.40 13.74 3.17
CA GLY A 328 -7.76 13.33 3.53
C GLY A 328 -7.85 11.94 4.17
N GLY A 329 -9.08 11.51 4.48
CA GLY A 329 -9.36 10.24 5.16
C GLY A 329 -8.78 9.01 4.44
N SER A 330 -8.84 8.97 3.10
CA SER A 330 -8.36 7.82 2.32
C SER A 330 -6.85 7.57 2.42
N LYS A 331 -6.03 8.63 2.54
CA LYS A 331 -4.58 8.47 2.80
C LYS A 331 -4.34 7.81 4.15
N TRP A 332 -5.01 8.33 5.18
CA TRP A 332 -4.84 7.83 6.54
C TRP A 332 -5.42 6.44 6.69
N LEU A 333 -6.46 6.08 5.94
CA LEU A 333 -6.93 4.71 5.82
C LEU A 333 -5.87 3.79 5.19
N ALA A 334 -5.20 4.20 4.11
CA ALA A 334 -4.11 3.42 3.52
C ALA A 334 -2.93 3.24 4.48
N ILE A 335 -2.56 4.30 5.20
CA ILE A 335 -1.52 4.24 6.25
C ILE A 335 -1.98 3.31 7.38
N PHE A 336 -3.25 3.36 7.79
CA PHE A 336 -3.83 2.49 8.80
C PHE A 336 -3.80 1.02 8.39
N LEU A 337 -4.18 0.69 7.15
CA LEU A 337 -4.07 -0.67 6.62
C LEU A 337 -2.63 -1.17 6.63
N ALA A 338 -1.67 -0.33 6.20
CA ALA A 338 -0.26 -0.68 6.24
C ALA A 338 0.23 -0.92 7.68
N MET A 339 -0.18 -0.08 8.65
CA MET A 339 0.15 -0.25 10.07
C MET A 339 -0.43 -1.53 10.67
N ILE A 340 -1.69 -1.85 10.37
CA ILE A 340 -2.30 -3.14 10.77
C ILE A 340 -1.55 -4.30 10.12
N GLY A 341 -1.15 -4.19 8.85
CA GLY A 341 -0.34 -5.19 8.18
C GLY A 341 0.99 -5.45 8.89
N VAL A 342 1.69 -4.39 9.34
CA VAL A 342 2.94 -4.52 10.11
C VAL A 342 2.69 -5.31 11.39
N LEU A 343 1.63 -4.98 12.13
CA LEU A 343 1.24 -5.71 13.34
C LEU A 343 0.90 -7.17 13.04
N ALA A 344 0.13 -7.43 11.98
CA ALA A 344 -0.24 -8.77 11.56
C ALA A 344 0.98 -9.61 11.18
N CYS A 345 1.93 -9.04 10.43
CA CYS A 345 3.19 -9.72 10.11
C CYS A 345 4.03 -9.99 11.36
N GLY A 346 4.05 -9.06 12.32
CA GLY A 346 4.69 -9.24 13.63
C GLY A 346 4.13 -10.45 14.39
N GLN A 347 2.80 -10.56 14.47
CA GLN A 347 2.13 -11.66 15.16
C GLN A 347 2.18 -12.98 14.38
N ALA A 348 2.19 -12.91 13.05
CA ALA A 348 2.24 -14.07 12.17
C ALA A 348 3.51 -14.92 12.36
N GLY A 349 4.65 -14.28 12.65
CA GLY A 349 5.91 -14.99 12.88
C GLY A 349 6.11 -15.48 14.31
N THR A 350 5.05 -15.55 15.12
CA THR A 350 5.08 -16.21 16.44
C THR A 350 4.88 -17.72 16.32
N PHE A 351 4.37 -18.19 15.18
CA PHE A 351 4.17 -19.60 14.86
C PHE A 351 3.35 -20.38 15.92
N SER A 352 2.38 -19.71 16.54
CA SER A 352 1.50 -20.23 17.60
C SER A 352 0.09 -20.61 17.09
N GLU A 353 -0.66 -21.36 17.90
CA GLU A 353 -2.08 -21.65 17.60
C GLU A 353 -2.88 -20.35 17.46
N GLY A 354 -3.58 -20.18 16.33
CA GLY A 354 -4.31 -18.94 16.00
C GLY A 354 -3.58 -18.00 15.03
N VAL A 355 -2.33 -18.29 14.66
CA VAL A 355 -1.56 -17.49 13.67
C VAL A 355 -2.25 -17.34 12.32
N GLY A 356 -3.02 -18.35 11.88
CA GLY A 356 -3.80 -18.29 10.64
C GLY A 356 -4.84 -17.16 10.60
N SER A 357 -5.30 -16.66 11.75
CA SER A 357 -6.24 -15.53 11.83
C SER A 357 -5.62 -14.21 11.33
N TRP A 358 -4.30 -14.06 11.41
CA TRP A 358 -3.59 -12.87 10.94
C TRP A 358 -3.40 -12.86 9.42
N GLY A 359 -3.55 -14.02 8.74
CA GLY A 359 -3.33 -14.17 7.30
C GLY A 359 -4.12 -13.17 6.45
N PHE A 360 -5.37 -12.88 6.84
CA PHE A 360 -6.21 -11.89 6.15
C PHE A 360 -5.55 -10.49 6.12
N PHE A 361 -5.00 -10.04 7.26
CA PHE A 361 -4.37 -8.73 7.38
C PHE A 361 -2.98 -8.66 6.75
N ILE A 362 -2.26 -9.78 6.65
CA ILE A 362 -0.99 -9.88 5.91
C ILE A 362 -1.21 -9.63 4.41
N VAL A 363 -2.36 -10.04 3.87
CA VAL A 363 -2.74 -9.80 2.46
C VAL A 363 -3.34 -8.42 2.26
N ILE A 364 -4.33 -8.04 3.08
CA ILE A 364 -5.06 -6.78 2.91
C ILE A 364 -4.23 -5.55 3.26
N GLY A 365 -3.37 -5.63 4.28
CA GLY A 365 -2.55 -4.49 4.70
C GLY A 365 -1.78 -3.86 3.52
N PRO A 366 -0.95 -4.64 2.80
CA PRO A 366 -0.21 -4.12 1.66
C PRO A 366 -1.09 -3.89 0.43
N ALA A 367 -1.92 -4.87 0.03
CA ALA A 367 -2.67 -4.78 -1.22
C ALA A 367 -3.79 -3.72 -1.17
N GLY A 368 -4.51 -3.61 -0.06
CA GLY A 368 -5.53 -2.58 0.15
C GLY A 368 -4.92 -1.17 0.18
N ALA A 369 -3.75 -1.00 0.79
CA ALA A 369 -3.02 0.26 0.76
C ALA A 369 -2.57 0.62 -0.67
N MET A 370 -2.10 -0.35 -1.47
CA MET A 370 -1.78 -0.13 -2.89
C MET A 370 -3.00 0.30 -3.71
N ILE A 371 -4.15 -0.35 -3.54
CA ILE A 371 -5.38 -0.03 -4.28
C ILE A 371 -5.89 1.38 -3.91
N LEU A 372 -5.94 1.71 -2.61
CA LEU A 372 -6.36 3.03 -2.14
C LEU A 372 -5.47 4.15 -2.70
N ILE A 373 -4.16 3.93 -2.67
CA ILE A 373 -3.19 4.93 -3.12
C ILE A 373 -3.17 5.01 -4.65
N GLY A 374 -3.30 3.88 -5.34
CA GLY A 374 -3.49 3.84 -6.79
C GLY A 374 -4.74 4.58 -7.25
N ALA A 375 -5.85 4.42 -6.52
CA ALA A 375 -7.07 5.17 -6.78
C ALA A 375 -6.87 6.68 -6.54
N LEU A 376 -6.21 7.07 -5.44
CA LEU A 376 -5.88 8.47 -5.17
C LEU A 376 -4.96 9.07 -6.23
N TYR A 377 -3.96 8.32 -6.70
CA TYR A 377 -3.08 8.75 -7.78
C TYR A 377 -3.86 8.99 -9.07
N THR A 378 -4.71 8.03 -9.44
CA THR A 378 -5.61 8.13 -10.60
C THR A 378 -6.48 9.38 -10.48
N ALA A 379 -6.98 9.65 -9.27
CA ALA A 379 -7.93 10.74 -9.05
C ALA A 379 -7.31 12.14 -9.05
N LYS A 380 -6.07 12.28 -8.59
CA LYS A 380 -5.47 13.58 -8.25
C LYS A 380 -4.20 13.93 -9.04
N THR A 381 -3.63 12.97 -9.77
CA THR A 381 -2.28 13.11 -10.34
C THR A 381 -2.17 12.51 -11.73
N ASP A 382 -2.23 11.18 -11.82
CA ASP A 382 -1.94 10.47 -13.05
C ASP A 382 -2.46 9.02 -12.97
N ILE A 383 -3.14 8.64 -14.04
CA ILE A 383 -3.68 7.29 -14.24
C ILE A 383 -2.57 6.29 -14.52
N ILE A 384 -1.50 6.71 -15.22
CA ILE A 384 -0.39 5.82 -15.61
C ILE A 384 0.30 5.28 -14.37
N THR A 385 0.45 6.08 -13.31
CA THR A 385 1.00 5.60 -12.04
C THR A 385 -0.05 4.90 -11.16
N GLY A 386 -1.30 5.36 -11.19
CA GLY A 386 -2.35 4.82 -10.31
C GLY A 386 -2.80 3.40 -10.68
N PHE A 387 -2.95 3.10 -11.97
CA PHE A 387 -3.47 1.82 -12.45
C PHE A 387 -2.58 0.62 -12.13
N PRO A 388 -1.24 0.66 -12.33
CA PRO A 388 -0.36 -0.44 -11.93
C PRO A 388 -0.51 -0.83 -10.46
N LEU A 389 -0.70 0.15 -9.56
CA LEU A 389 -0.91 -0.11 -8.13
C LEU A 389 -2.23 -0.83 -7.86
N ILE A 390 -3.32 -0.43 -8.55
CA ILE A 390 -4.62 -1.09 -8.43
C ILE A 390 -4.54 -2.53 -8.97
N ILE A 391 -3.93 -2.72 -10.14
CA ILE A 391 -3.78 -4.03 -10.79
C ILE A 391 -2.95 -4.97 -9.92
N ALA A 392 -1.77 -4.52 -9.48
CA ALA A 392 -0.88 -5.34 -8.64
C ALA A 392 -1.53 -5.66 -7.28
N GLY A 393 -2.22 -4.70 -6.66
CA GLY A 393 -2.93 -4.94 -5.39
C GLY A 393 -4.08 -5.94 -5.55
N ALA A 394 -4.92 -5.82 -6.59
CA ALA A 394 -6.03 -6.74 -6.80
C ALA A 394 -5.53 -8.17 -7.08
N LEU A 395 -4.46 -8.32 -7.88
CA LEU A 395 -3.93 -9.63 -8.25
C LEU A 395 -3.23 -10.35 -7.09
N THR A 396 -2.59 -9.63 -6.17
CA THR A 396 -1.96 -10.23 -4.97
C THR A 396 -2.97 -10.59 -3.88
N MET A 397 -4.24 -10.20 -4.03
CA MET A 397 -5.34 -10.59 -3.14
C MET A 397 -6.09 -11.85 -3.61
N VAL A 398 -5.77 -12.38 -4.79
CA VAL A 398 -6.43 -13.56 -5.36
C VAL A 398 -5.96 -14.84 -4.67
N SER A 399 -6.88 -15.51 -4.00
CA SER A 399 -6.73 -16.82 -3.35
C SER A 399 -7.51 -17.92 -4.13
N PRO A 400 -7.15 -19.22 -4.03
CA PRO A 400 -5.98 -19.78 -3.36
C PRO A 400 -4.65 -19.50 -4.09
N PHE A 401 -4.70 -19.09 -5.37
CA PHE A 401 -3.54 -18.65 -6.13
C PHE A 401 -3.93 -17.77 -7.32
N SER A 402 -2.95 -17.04 -7.85
CA SER A 402 -3.02 -16.26 -9.08
C SER A 402 -2.02 -16.81 -10.11
N LEU A 403 -2.09 -16.35 -11.36
CA LEU A 403 -1.12 -16.72 -12.38
C LEU A 403 0.19 -15.96 -12.16
N GLY A 404 1.29 -16.71 -11.97
CA GLY A 404 2.59 -16.14 -11.61
C GLY A 404 3.07 -15.09 -12.63
N ILE A 405 2.91 -15.39 -13.93
CA ILE A 405 3.31 -14.47 -15.01
C ILE A 405 2.56 -13.13 -14.97
N ILE A 406 1.27 -13.15 -14.62
CA ILE A 406 0.45 -11.92 -14.57
C ILE A 406 0.88 -11.07 -13.39
N ILE A 407 1.19 -11.68 -12.24
CA ILE A 407 1.72 -10.94 -11.08
C ILE A 407 3.11 -10.38 -11.37
N THR A 408 3.99 -11.13 -12.03
CA THR A 408 5.31 -10.62 -12.42
C THR A 408 5.19 -9.39 -13.33
N VAL A 409 4.30 -9.42 -14.33
CA VAL A 409 4.06 -8.28 -15.22
C VAL A 409 3.46 -7.09 -14.45
N ALA A 410 2.46 -7.32 -13.61
CA ALA A 410 1.84 -6.27 -12.80
C ALA A 410 2.85 -5.60 -11.86
N TRP A 411 3.69 -6.40 -11.19
CA TRP A 411 4.71 -5.88 -10.29
C TRP A 411 5.81 -5.11 -11.03
N ALA A 412 6.25 -5.61 -12.19
CA ALA A 412 7.21 -4.91 -13.05
C ALA A 412 6.66 -3.54 -13.50
N MET A 413 5.37 -3.45 -13.86
CA MET A 413 4.74 -2.17 -14.18
C MET A 413 4.76 -1.19 -13.00
N VAL A 414 4.52 -1.66 -11.76
CA VAL A 414 4.62 -0.80 -10.57
C VAL A 414 6.04 -0.27 -10.39
N ILE A 415 7.06 -1.13 -10.47
CA ILE A 415 8.46 -0.71 -10.31
C ILE A 415 8.85 0.31 -11.38
N LEU A 416 8.52 0.04 -12.64
CA LEU A 416 8.84 0.93 -13.76
C LEU A 416 8.12 2.28 -13.61
N THR A 417 6.84 2.30 -13.30
CA THR A 417 6.10 3.56 -13.14
C THR A 417 6.57 4.38 -11.94
N GLN A 418 6.93 3.74 -10.82
CA GLN A 418 7.53 4.43 -9.68
C GLN A 418 8.94 4.95 -9.98
N LEU A 419 9.73 4.23 -10.78
CA LEU A 419 11.02 4.69 -11.27
C LEU A 419 10.87 5.95 -12.15
N PHE A 420 9.91 5.95 -13.08
CA PHE A 420 9.62 7.12 -13.91
C PHE A 420 9.15 8.30 -13.06
N LEU A 421 8.27 8.09 -12.07
CA LEU A 421 7.89 9.14 -11.12
C LEU A 421 9.08 9.70 -10.36
N MET A 422 10.01 8.85 -9.93
CA MET A 422 11.23 9.29 -9.24
C MET A 422 12.09 10.19 -10.15
N ILE A 423 12.40 9.73 -11.37
CA ILE A 423 13.17 10.51 -12.36
C ILE A 423 12.46 11.82 -12.67
N GLU A 424 11.16 11.78 -12.82
CA GLU A 424 10.34 12.94 -13.16
C GLU A 424 10.26 13.97 -12.03
N SER A 425 10.14 13.50 -10.79
CA SER A 425 10.17 14.36 -9.60
C SER A 425 11.49 15.12 -9.46
N LEU A 426 12.60 14.53 -9.96
CA LEU A 426 13.92 15.15 -10.02
C LEU A 426 14.03 16.18 -11.14
N VAL A 427 13.57 15.83 -12.35
CA VAL A 427 13.77 16.64 -13.56
C VAL A 427 12.77 17.80 -13.67
N ARG A 428 11.50 17.59 -13.30
CA ARG A 428 10.39 18.53 -13.59
C ARG A 428 9.66 19.02 -12.35
N GLY A 429 9.89 18.41 -11.19
CA GLY A 429 9.37 18.87 -9.90
C GLY A 429 7.86 18.70 -9.69
N LEU A 430 7.10 18.31 -10.71
CA LEU A 430 5.71 17.85 -10.73
C LEU A 430 5.32 17.39 -12.15
N THR A 431 4.43 16.40 -12.26
CA THR A 431 3.72 16.10 -13.51
C THR A 431 2.25 15.87 -13.32
N GLY A 432 1.50 16.40 -14.28
CA GLY A 432 0.17 15.94 -14.62
C GLY A 432 0.21 15.62 -16.11
N PHE A 433 -0.17 14.40 -16.47
CA PHE A 433 -0.68 14.14 -17.80
C PHE A 433 -2.07 14.78 -17.90
N SER A 434 -2.56 15.08 -19.11
CA SER A 434 -3.97 15.50 -19.29
C SER A 434 -4.89 14.41 -18.75
N GLN A 435 -5.36 14.60 -17.52
CA GLN A 435 -6.14 13.61 -16.80
C GLN A 435 -7.48 13.38 -17.50
N GLY A 436 -8.04 14.43 -18.11
CA GLY A 436 -9.31 14.35 -18.84
C GLY A 436 -9.27 13.35 -20.00
N ALA A 437 -8.24 13.39 -20.86
CA ALA A 437 -8.11 12.47 -21.98
C ALA A 437 -7.90 11.03 -21.53
N LEU A 438 -6.97 10.82 -20.58
CA LEU A 438 -6.64 9.49 -20.06
C LEU A 438 -7.81 8.87 -19.29
N SER A 439 -8.54 9.65 -18.48
CA SER A 439 -9.72 9.17 -17.76
C SER A 439 -10.80 8.69 -18.74
N VAL A 440 -11.02 9.42 -19.83
CA VAL A 440 -11.98 9.02 -20.87
C VAL A 440 -11.51 7.75 -21.58
N VAL A 441 -10.27 7.72 -22.09
CA VAL A 441 -9.75 6.53 -22.81
C VAL A 441 -9.75 5.28 -21.91
N MET A 442 -9.28 5.41 -20.67
CA MET A 442 -9.18 4.28 -19.76
C MET A 442 -10.54 3.80 -19.24
N SER A 443 -11.51 4.71 -19.02
CA SER A 443 -12.88 4.32 -18.70
C SER A 443 -13.55 3.60 -19.87
N LEU A 444 -13.36 4.09 -21.11
CA LEU A 444 -13.86 3.42 -22.32
C LEU A 444 -13.26 2.02 -22.48
N LEU A 445 -11.93 1.88 -22.35
CA LEU A 445 -11.25 0.59 -22.45
C LEU A 445 -11.71 -0.39 -21.37
N ALA A 446 -11.84 0.07 -20.13
CA ALA A 446 -12.31 -0.76 -19.03
C ALA A 446 -13.78 -1.20 -19.23
N SER A 447 -14.66 -0.29 -19.68
CA SER A 447 -16.05 -0.60 -20.00
C SER A 447 -16.18 -1.58 -21.18
N VAL A 448 -15.38 -1.42 -22.24
CA VAL A 448 -15.33 -2.37 -23.37
C VAL A 448 -14.81 -3.74 -22.91
N ALA A 449 -13.80 -3.77 -22.03
CA ALA A 449 -13.32 -5.01 -21.44
C ALA A 449 -14.41 -5.70 -20.61
N ILE A 450 -15.16 -4.97 -19.77
CA ILE A 450 -16.31 -5.49 -19.03
C ILE A 450 -17.34 -6.11 -19.98
N ILE A 451 -17.71 -5.42 -21.07
CA ILE A 451 -18.63 -5.94 -22.09
C ILE A 451 -18.10 -7.26 -22.67
N ALA A 452 -16.83 -7.31 -23.08
CA ALA A 452 -16.22 -8.50 -23.68
C ALA A 452 -16.18 -9.70 -22.72
N PHE A 453 -15.87 -9.46 -21.44
CA PHE A 453 -15.88 -10.50 -20.41
C PHE A 453 -17.29 -11.00 -20.10
N ILE A 454 -18.25 -10.09 -19.94
CA ILE A 454 -19.64 -10.44 -19.62
C ILE A 454 -20.30 -11.18 -20.80
N LEU A 455 -20.05 -10.74 -22.05
CA LEU A 455 -20.52 -11.44 -23.26
C LEU A 455 -19.77 -12.74 -23.56
N GLY A 456 -18.73 -13.07 -22.78
CA GLY A 456 -17.98 -14.31 -22.93
C GLY A 456 -17.20 -14.39 -24.24
N ALA A 457 -16.70 -13.26 -24.75
CA ALA A 457 -15.89 -13.20 -25.98
C ALA A 457 -14.60 -14.02 -25.88
N PHE A 458 -14.18 -14.38 -24.66
CA PHE A 458 -12.96 -15.14 -24.36
C PHE A 458 -13.20 -16.63 -24.09
N GLY A 459 -14.43 -17.16 -24.22
CA GLY A 459 -14.76 -18.57 -23.97
C GLY A 459 -15.84 -19.15 -24.89
N SER A 460 -15.95 -20.49 -24.96
CA SER A 460 -16.94 -21.20 -25.78
C SER A 460 -17.99 -21.95 -24.93
N GLY A 461 -19.29 -21.85 -25.27
CA GLY A 461 -20.40 -22.57 -24.60
C GLY A 461 -21.80 -21.96 -24.81
N PRO A 462 -22.94 -22.61 -24.49
CA PRO A 462 -24.27 -22.02 -24.67
C PRO A 462 -24.62 -20.96 -23.62
N LEU A 463 -25.47 -19.98 -23.97
CA LEU A 463 -25.89 -18.83 -23.13
C LEU A 463 -26.60 -19.18 -21.82
N ALA A 464 -27.14 -20.40 -21.67
CA ALA A 464 -28.05 -20.76 -20.58
C ALA A 464 -27.38 -21.25 -19.27
N LEU A 465 -26.04 -21.38 -19.22
CA LEU A 465 -25.28 -21.89 -18.05
C LEU A 465 -24.16 -20.91 -17.64
N TRP A 466 -24.53 -19.62 -17.57
CA TRP A 466 -23.65 -18.48 -17.80
C TRP A 466 -22.52 -18.27 -16.76
N PRO A 467 -22.65 -18.54 -15.44
CA PRO A 467 -21.49 -18.46 -14.55
C PRO A 467 -20.63 -19.74 -14.58
N THR A 468 -21.23 -20.92 -14.80
CA THR A 468 -20.60 -22.22 -14.49
C THR A 468 -19.93 -22.93 -15.66
N ASN A 469 -20.32 -22.65 -16.90
CA ASN A 469 -19.71 -23.34 -18.06
C ASN A 469 -18.87 -22.44 -18.95
N ARG A 470 -19.15 -21.12 -19.01
CA ARG A 470 -18.37 -20.19 -19.86
C ARG A 470 -17.17 -19.62 -19.12
N TRP A 471 -17.28 -19.18 -17.86
CA TRP A 471 -16.12 -18.62 -17.13
C TRP A 471 -15.05 -19.67 -16.81
N PHE A 472 -15.47 -20.92 -16.63
CA PHE A 472 -14.58 -22.03 -16.27
C PHE A 472 -13.90 -22.71 -17.46
N ASN A 473 -14.32 -22.40 -18.68
CA ASN A 473 -13.71 -22.91 -19.90
C ASN A 473 -13.03 -21.80 -20.72
N ILE A 474 -12.56 -20.75 -20.02
CA ILE A 474 -11.72 -19.69 -20.58
C ILE A 474 -10.27 -20.07 -20.36
N SER A 475 -9.52 -20.17 -21.47
CA SER A 475 -8.07 -20.19 -21.44
C SER A 475 -7.60 -18.78 -21.79
N LEU A 476 -7.28 -17.95 -20.79
CA LEU A 476 -6.73 -16.60 -21.02
C LEU A 476 -5.35 -16.69 -21.66
N ILE A 477 -4.55 -17.64 -21.19
CA ILE A 477 -3.22 -17.96 -21.70
C ILE A 477 -3.29 -19.35 -22.32
N PRO A 478 -3.14 -19.45 -23.66
CA PRO A 478 -3.07 -20.74 -24.34
C PRO A 478 -1.98 -21.63 -23.73
N GLY A 479 -2.31 -22.90 -23.48
CA GLY A 479 -1.36 -23.87 -22.93
C GLY A 479 -1.34 -24.00 -21.40
N ILE A 480 -2.09 -23.17 -20.66
CA ILE A 480 -2.30 -23.36 -19.21
C ILE A 480 -3.69 -23.95 -18.97
N SER A 481 -3.80 -24.93 -18.07
CA SER A 481 -5.09 -25.57 -17.73
C SER A 481 -6.12 -24.53 -17.23
N PRO A 482 -7.40 -24.56 -17.68
CA PRO A 482 -8.45 -23.66 -17.21
C PRO A 482 -8.62 -23.65 -15.70
N GLU A 483 -8.37 -24.79 -15.03
CA GLU A 483 -8.43 -24.90 -13.56
C GLU A 483 -7.51 -23.91 -12.87
N ILE A 484 -6.31 -23.68 -13.42
CA ILE A 484 -5.29 -22.79 -12.86
C ILE A 484 -5.64 -21.32 -13.12
N GLN A 485 -6.35 -21.05 -14.21
CA GLN A 485 -6.72 -19.69 -14.63
C GLN A 485 -8.04 -19.23 -13.99
N SER A 486 -8.84 -20.16 -13.46
CA SER A 486 -10.21 -19.92 -12.98
C SER A 486 -10.32 -18.79 -11.95
N SER A 487 -9.47 -18.79 -10.90
CA SER A 487 -9.47 -17.75 -9.86
C SER A 487 -9.12 -16.37 -10.42
N VAL A 488 -8.23 -16.30 -11.42
CA VAL A 488 -7.89 -15.03 -12.10
C VAL A 488 -9.04 -14.57 -13.00
N VAL A 489 -9.64 -15.48 -13.77
CA VAL A 489 -10.78 -15.18 -14.66
C VAL A 489 -11.95 -14.58 -13.89
N ILE A 490 -12.24 -15.09 -12.69
CA ILE A 490 -13.33 -14.59 -11.83
C ILE A 490 -13.04 -13.15 -11.37
N ILE A 491 -11.77 -12.79 -11.12
CA ILE A 491 -11.38 -11.49 -10.58
C ILE A 491 -11.17 -10.42 -11.66
N LEU A 492 -10.91 -10.78 -12.92
CA LEU A 492 -10.69 -9.80 -14.00
C LEU A 492 -11.86 -8.81 -14.20
N PRO A 493 -13.14 -9.23 -14.23
CA PRO A 493 -14.26 -8.28 -14.29
C PRO A 493 -14.29 -7.30 -13.11
N PHE A 494 -13.95 -7.77 -11.90
CA PHE A 494 -13.81 -6.90 -10.73
C PHE A 494 -12.70 -5.88 -10.94
N LEU A 495 -11.53 -6.32 -11.37
CA LEU A 495 -10.41 -5.43 -11.65
C LEU A 495 -10.80 -4.36 -12.69
N MET A 496 -11.50 -4.73 -13.77
CA MET A 496 -11.95 -3.76 -14.77
C MET A 496 -12.96 -2.76 -14.20
N LEU A 497 -13.87 -3.20 -13.33
CA LEU A 497 -14.77 -2.29 -12.60
C LEU A 497 -14.00 -1.33 -11.68
N LEU A 498 -12.99 -1.82 -10.95
CA LEU A 498 -12.14 -0.97 -10.10
C LEU A 498 -11.40 0.09 -10.93
N LEU A 499 -10.81 -0.31 -12.06
CA LEU A 499 -10.08 0.59 -12.97
C LEU A 499 -11.00 1.65 -13.58
N ARG A 500 -12.19 1.24 -14.05
CA ARG A 500 -13.20 2.18 -14.56
C ARG A 500 -13.59 3.20 -13.49
N ASN A 501 -13.92 2.74 -12.28
CA ASN A 501 -14.36 3.62 -11.20
C ASN A 501 -13.26 4.57 -10.74
N ALA A 502 -12.01 4.11 -10.71
CA ALA A 502 -10.85 4.95 -10.41
C ALA A 502 -10.67 6.03 -11.49
N ALA A 503 -10.78 5.68 -12.78
CA ALA A 503 -10.67 6.64 -13.89
C ALA A 503 -11.79 7.70 -13.85
N LEU A 504 -13.03 7.29 -13.60
CA LEU A 504 -14.19 8.19 -13.49
C LEU A 504 -14.09 9.09 -12.25
N THR A 505 -13.51 8.59 -11.15
CA THR A 505 -13.23 9.44 -9.98
C THR A 505 -12.25 10.56 -10.31
N GLY A 506 -11.19 10.28 -11.08
CA GLY A 506 -10.26 11.33 -11.51
C GLY A 506 -10.91 12.40 -12.37
N PHE A 507 -11.79 11.98 -13.27
CA PHE A 507 -12.59 12.94 -14.03
C PHE A 507 -13.49 13.80 -13.12
N ALA A 508 -14.23 13.17 -12.21
CA ALA A 508 -15.12 13.85 -11.28
C ALA A 508 -14.38 14.86 -10.38
N HIS A 509 -13.20 14.47 -9.88
CA HIS A 509 -12.37 15.32 -9.03
C HIS A 509 -11.88 16.55 -9.80
N GLY A 510 -11.42 16.38 -11.05
CA GLY A 510 -11.03 17.48 -11.94
C GLY A 510 -12.11 18.56 -12.13
N ARG A 511 -13.40 18.18 -12.01
CA ARG A 511 -14.56 19.08 -12.16
C ARG A 511 -15.25 19.47 -10.87
N GLY A 512 -14.82 18.93 -9.73
CA GLY A 512 -15.40 19.20 -8.41
C GLY A 512 -16.73 18.49 -8.16
N TYR A 513 -17.03 17.39 -8.84
CA TYR A 513 -18.24 16.60 -8.57
C TYR A 513 -18.06 15.78 -7.29
N THR A 514 -18.94 15.99 -6.32
CA THR A 514 -18.92 15.30 -5.02
C THR A 514 -19.14 13.79 -5.13
N THR A 515 -19.84 13.33 -6.16
CA THR A 515 -20.14 11.91 -6.43
C THR A 515 -18.89 11.05 -6.68
N GLY A 516 -17.79 11.66 -7.16
CA GLY A 516 -16.53 10.95 -7.41
C GLY A 516 -15.86 10.42 -6.14
N GLY A 517 -15.93 11.17 -5.04
CA GLY A 517 -15.35 10.73 -3.75
C GLY A 517 -16.05 9.48 -3.18
N ILE A 518 -17.36 9.38 -3.40
CA ILE A 518 -18.18 8.23 -2.98
C ILE A 518 -17.82 7.00 -3.81
N LEU A 519 -17.66 7.16 -5.13
CA LEU A 519 -17.19 6.10 -6.05
C LEU A 519 -15.88 5.47 -5.60
N MET A 520 -14.90 6.29 -5.21
CA MET A 520 -13.61 5.81 -4.73
C MET A 520 -13.70 5.05 -3.40
N GLY A 521 -14.43 5.58 -2.40
CA GLY A 521 -14.56 4.93 -1.09
C GLY A 521 -15.23 3.56 -1.19
N ILE A 522 -16.25 3.46 -2.03
CA ILE A 522 -16.96 2.22 -2.31
C ILE A 522 -16.06 1.23 -3.07
N THR A 523 -15.33 1.69 -4.10
CA THR A 523 -14.34 0.89 -4.85
C THR A 523 -13.28 0.28 -3.93
N ALA A 524 -12.85 1.03 -2.90
CA ALA A 524 -11.91 0.54 -1.91
C ALA A 524 -12.53 -0.50 -0.95
N LEU A 525 -13.72 -0.26 -0.43
CA LEU A 525 -14.45 -1.24 0.40
C LEU A 525 -14.68 -2.55 -0.35
N PHE A 526 -14.95 -2.46 -1.65
CA PHE A 526 -15.16 -3.61 -2.52
C PHE A 526 -13.88 -4.39 -2.82
N ALA A 527 -12.76 -3.70 -3.04
CA ALA A 527 -11.47 -4.36 -3.19
C ALA A 527 -11.10 -5.19 -1.94
N LEU A 528 -11.47 -4.73 -0.75
CA LEU A 528 -11.25 -5.46 0.50
C LEU A 528 -12.08 -6.76 0.62
N MET A 529 -13.10 -6.95 -0.24
CA MET A 529 -13.89 -8.19 -0.28
C MET A 529 -13.30 -9.27 -1.19
N ILE A 530 -12.29 -8.96 -2.01
CA ILE A 530 -11.64 -9.93 -2.93
C ILE A 530 -11.14 -11.19 -2.20
N PRO A 531 -10.49 -11.12 -1.01
CA PRO A 531 -9.99 -12.32 -0.33
C PRO A 531 -11.11 -13.23 0.18
N VAL A 532 -12.34 -12.69 0.35
CA VAL A 532 -13.52 -13.44 0.80
C VAL A 532 -14.13 -14.27 -0.34
N ILE A 533 -14.05 -13.80 -1.58
CA ILE A 533 -14.49 -14.55 -2.78
C ILE A 533 -13.66 -15.81 -2.95
N ALA A 534 -12.38 -15.68 -2.61
CA ALA A 534 -11.26 -16.53 -2.95
C ALA A 534 -10.89 -17.56 -1.87
N GLY A 535 -11.64 -17.60 -0.76
CA GLY A 535 -11.48 -18.55 0.35
C GLY A 535 -12.46 -19.71 0.32
N ASN A 536 -13.17 -19.93 -0.80
CA ASN A 536 -14.24 -20.92 -0.88
C ASN A 536 -13.72 -22.29 -1.32
N VAL A 537 -14.22 -23.34 -0.68
CA VAL A 537 -13.70 -24.73 -0.79
C VAL A 537 -13.85 -25.33 -2.20
N THR A 538 -14.74 -24.79 -3.04
CA THR A 538 -14.95 -25.28 -4.42
C THR A 538 -14.99 -24.14 -5.42
N VAL A 539 -14.44 -24.40 -6.60
CA VAL A 539 -14.43 -23.55 -7.79
C VAL A 539 -15.85 -23.03 -8.11
N THR A 540 -16.87 -23.86 -7.98
CA THR A 540 -18.28 -23.49 -8.18
C THR A 540 -18.80 -22.50 -7.14
N HIS A 541 -18.42 -22.65 -5.87
CA HIS A 541 -18.81 -21.72 -4.80
C HIS A 541 -18.07 -20.37 -4.91
N GLU A 542 -16.80 -20.38 -5.34
CA GLU A 542 -16.05 -19.17 -5.68
C GLU A 542 -16.73 -18.35 -6.78
N ALA A 543 -17.16 -18.98 -7.88
CA ALA A 543 -17.84 -18.24 -8.95
C ALA A 543 -19.24 -17.78 -8.58
N ASN A 544 -20.00 -18.52 -7.77
CA ASN A 544 -21.30 -18.05 -7.31
C ASN A 544 -21.15 -16.83 -6.37
N THR A 545 -20.18 -16.88 -5.45
CA THR A 545 -19.85 -15.76 -4.56
C THR A 545 -19.31 -14.56 -5.35
N GLY A 546 -18.43 -14.81 -6.32
CA GLY A 546 -17.90 -13.82 -7.24
C GLY A 546 -19.00 -13.20 -8.11
N ALA A 547 -19.90 -13.98 -8.69
CA ALA A 547 -21.02 -13.46 -9.48
C ALA A 547 -21.95 -12.59 -8.63
N ALA A 548 -22.32 -13.05 -7.43
CA ALA A 548 -23.18 -12.30 -6.50
C ALA A 548 -22.55 -10.96 -6.08
N LEU A 549 -21.26 -10.98 -5.75
CA LEU A 549 -20.54 -9.75 -5.41
C LEU A 549 -20.44 -8.85 -6.64
N MET A 550 -20.00 -9.34 -7.80
CA MET A 550 -19.94 -8.57 -9.04
C MET A 550 -21.26 -7.87 -9.35
N LEU A 551 -22.39 -8.57 -9.21
CA LEU A 551 -23.74 -8.02 -9.38
C LEU A 551 -24.04 -6.88 -8.40
N ALA A 552 -23.75 -7.08 -7.11
CA ALA A 552 -23.93 -6.05 -6.08
C ALA A 552 -23.03 -4.83 -6.33
N LEU A 553 -21.75 -5.07 -6.67
CA LEU A 553 -20.76 -4.04 -6.96
C LEU A 553 -21.16 -3.22 -8.18
N TYR A 554 -21.61 -3.91 -9.23
CA TYR A 554 -22.05 -3.29 -10.47
C TYR A 554 -23.27 -2.40 -10.20
N SER A 555 -24.25 -2.89 -9.44
CA SER A 555 -25.47 -2.14 -9.11
C SER A 555 -25.17 -0.82 -8.39
N VAL A 556 -24.28 -0.84 -7.40
CA VAL A 556 -23.84 0.38 -6.69
C VAL A 556 -23.09 1.32 -7.63
N SER A 557 -22.23 0.76 -8.49
CA SER A 557 -21.44 1.56 -9.40
C SER A 557 -22.27 2.22 -10.51
N VAL A 558 -23.30 1.54 -11.00
CA VAL A 558 -24.26 2.07 -11.98
C VAL A 558 -24.98 3.29 -11.45
N ALA A 559 -25.51 3.25 -10.22
CA ALA A 559 -26.20 4.39 -9.61
C ALA A 559 -25.30 5.64 -9.55
N LEU A 560 -24.01 5.44 -9.25
CA LEU A 560 -23.04 6.52 -9.16
C LEU A 560 -22.63 7.05 -10.54
N ILE A 561 -22.49 6.17 -11.53
CA ILE A 561 -22.23 6.56 -12.92
C ILE A 561 -23.40 7.36 -13.50
N MET A 562 -24.64 6.96 -13.21
CA MET A 562 -25.82 7.70 -13.63
C MET A 562 -25.82 9.13 -13.08
N SER A 563 -25.54 9.30 -11.78
CA SER A 563 -25.40 10.64 -11.19
C SER A 563 -24.30 11.47 -11.88
N LEU A 564 -23.18 10.82 -12.22
CA LEU A 564 -22.07 11.47 -12.90
C LEU A 564 -22.41 11.84 -14.35
N ASN A 565 -23.13 10.97 -15.07
CA ASN A 565 -23.60 11.21 -16.44
C ASN A 565 -24.62 12.35 -16.52
N LEU A 566 -25.49 12.52 -15.52
CA LEU A 566 -26.41 13.66 -15.47
C LEU A 566 -25.66 15.00 -15.32
N ASN A 567 -24.65 15.04 -14.45
CA ASN A 567 -23.78 16.22 -14.31
C ASN A 567 -23.00 16.48 -15.61
N LEU A 568 -22.44 15.42 -16.21
CA LEU A 568 -21.73 15.48 -17.48
C LEU A 568 -22.61 16.03 -18.61
N ALA A 569 -23.88 15.64 -18.64
CA ALA A 569 -24.82 16.12 -19.63
C ALA A 569 -25.08 17.62 -19.50
N ASN A 570 -25.25 18.13 -18.27
CA ASN A 570 -25.40 19.57 -18.03
C ASN A 570 -24.18 20.34 -18.55
N ASP A 571 -22.96 19.88 -18.26
CA ASP A 571 -21.75 20.51 -18.77
C ASP A 571 -21.67 20.54 -20.31
N VAL A 572 -22.17 19.50 -20.99
CA VAL A 572 -22.21 19.44 -22.46
C VAL A 572 -23.23 20.44 -23.02
N GLU A 573 -24.40 20.56 -22.38
CA GLU A 573 -25.43 21.55 -22.75
C GLU A 573 -24.92 22.98 -22.55
N GLU A 574 -24.24 23.25 -21.43
CA GLU A 574 -23.65 24.57 -21.13
C GLU A 574 -22.61 25.01 -22.17
N ARG A 575 -21.93 24.06 -22.83
CA ARG A 575 -21.01 24.34 -23.95
C ARG A 575 -21.71 24.57 -25.30
N GLY A 576 -23.04 24.59 -25.33
CA GLY A 576 -23.84 24.83 -26.54
C GLY A 576 -24.19 23.58 -27.33
N HIS A 577 -23.96 22.38 -26.78
CA HIS A 577 -24.30 21.10 -27.42
C HIS A 577 -25.56 20.49 -26.79
N SER A 578 -26.70 21.20 -26.94
CA SER A 578 -27.96 20.87 -26.27
C SER A 578 -28.53 19.51 -26.67
N PHE A 579 -28.42 19.12 -27.94
CA PHE A 579 -28.89 17.82 -28.43
C PHE A 579 -28.11 16.66 -27.79
N GLU A 580 -26.78 16.73 -27.81
CA GLU A 580 -25.91 15.71 -27.23
C GLU A 580 -26.07 15.59 -25.72
N GLY A 581 -26.19 16.72 -25.01
CA GLY A 581 -26.48 16.71 -23.58
C GLY A 581 -27.85 16.09 -23.27
N THR A 582 -28.88 16.43 -24.04
CA THR A 582 -30.22 15.81 -23.92
C THR A 582 -30.16 14.30 -24.16
N PHE A 583 -29.40 13.85 -25.16
CA PHE A 583 -29.20 12.42 -25.42
C PHE A 583 -28.58 11.71 -24.22
N ILE A 584 -27.53 12.27 -23.61
CA ILE A 584 -26.91 11.70 -22.41
C ILE A 584 -27.91 11.65 -21.24
N LYS A 585 -28.72 12.70 -21.03
CA LYS A 585 -29.76 12.70 -19.99
C LYS A 585 -30.80 11.62 -20.21
N VAL A 586 -31.36 11.53 -21.41
CA VAL A 586 -32.41 10.54 -21.75
C VAL A 586 -31.86 9.12 -21.63
N ALA A 587 -30.64 8.87 -22.12
CA ALA A 587 -29.99 7.57 -21.99
C ALA A 587 -29.79 7.20 -20.51
N THR A 588 -29.37 8.16 -19.67
CA THR A 588 -29.18 7.94 -18.24
C THR A 588 -30.50 7.65 -17.52
N ILE A 589 -31.57 8.39 -17.83
CA ILE A 589 -32.92 8.15 -17.26
C ILE A 589 -33.44 6.77 -17.69
N ALA A 590 -33.27 6.40 -18.96
CA ALA A 590 -33.66 5.08 -19.46
C ALA A 590 -32.92 3.96 -18.73
N GLN A 591 -31.61 4.12 -18.45
CA GLN A 591 -30.86 3.17 -17.63
C GLN A 591 -31.43 3.07 -16.21
N VAL A 592 -31.82 4.19 -15.57
CA VAL A 592 -32.39 4.18 -14.21
C VAL A 592 -33.70 3.39 -14.19
N VAL A 593 -34.56 3.61 -15.18
CA VAL A 593 -35.84 2.87 -15.30
C VAL A 593 -35.58 1.38 -15.50
N LEU A 594 -34.65 1.01 -16.39
CA LEU A 594 -34.27 -0.39 -16.61
C LEU A 594 -33.66 -1.03 -15.36
N ALA A 595 -32.87 -0.30 -14.57
CA ALA A 595 -32.30 -0.76 -13.30
C ALA A 595 -33.40 -1.06 -12.28
N ALA A 596 -34.39 -0.17 -12.16
CA ALA A 596 -35.53 -0.34 -11.26
C ALA A 596 -36.39 -1.55 -11.67
N LEU A 597 -36.64 -1.71 -12.97
CA LEU A 597 -37.38 -2.88 -13.50
C LEU A 597 -36.62 -4.19 -13.24
N ALA A 598 -35.30 -4.22 -13.44
CA ALA A 598 -34.48 -5.37 -13.12
C ALA A 598 -34.54 -5.69 -11.61
N ALA A 599 -34.43 -4.68 -10.74
CA ALA A 599 -34.51 -4.88 -9.28
C ALA A 599 -35.87 -5.43 -8.84
N ILE A 600 -36.98 -4.91 -9.38
CA ILE A 600 -38.33 -5.44 -9.11
C ILE A 600 -38.41 -6.90 -9.54
N LEU A 601 -37.90 -7.24 -10.72
CA LEU A 601 -37.94 -8.59 -11.27
C LEU A 601 -37.11 -9.58 -10.42
N VAL A 602 -35.99 -9.13 -9.86
CA VAL A 602 -35.19 -9.90 -8.88
C VAL A 602 -35.97 -10.16 -7.61
N ILE A 603 -36.58 -9.11 -7.02
CA ILE A 603 -37.37 -9.24 -5.79
C ILE A 603 -38.53 -10.22 -6.00
N ILE A 604 -39.21 -10.16 -7.14
CA ILE A 604 -40.29 -11.08 -7.50
C ILE A 604 -39.75 -12.51 -7.63
N SER A 605 -38.67 -12.71 -8.38
CA SER A 605 -38.12 -14.04 -8.68
C SER A 605 -37.49 -14.71 -7.45
N PHE A 606 -36.96 -13.94 -6.50
CA PHE A 606 -36.35 -14.42 -5.26
C PHE A 606 -37.26 -14.31 -4.03
N SER A 607 -38.54 -13.96 -4.19
CA SER A 607 -39.52 -13.95 -3.10
C SER A 607 -39.95 -15.35 -2.63
N GLY A 608 -39.49 -16.41 -3.30
CA GLY A 608 -39.69 -17.83 -2.95
C GLY A 608 -38.45 -18.68 -3.25
N ILE A 609 -38.60 -20.01 -3.39
CA ILE A 609 -37.50 -20.89 -3.87
C ILE A 609 -37.47 -20.81 -5.40
N PRO A 610 -36.49 -20.12 -6.01
CA PRO A 610 -36.49 -19.89 -7.45
C PRO A 610 -36.18 -21.19 -8.21
N THR A 611 -36.88 -21.43 -9.33
CA THR A 611 -36.53 -22.54 -10.21
C THR A 611 -35.25 -22.24 -11.00
N ALA A 612 -34.59 -23.27 -11.54
CA ALA A 612 -33.40 -23.07 -12.37
C ALA A 612 -33.66 -22.17 -13.59
N GLN A 613 -34.89 -22.18 -14.14
CA GLN A 613 -35.30 -21.30 -15.23
C GLN A 613 -35.44 -19.84 -14.76
N ASP A 614 -35.99 -19.60 -13.57
CA ASP A 614 -36.12 -18.26 -13.00
C ASP A 614 -34.74 -17.66 -12.72
N ILE A 615 -33.81 -18.46 -12.17
CA ILE A 615 -32.41 -18.04 -11.94
C ILE A 615 -31.75 -17.68 -13.28
N ALA A 616 -31.90 -18.51 -14.31
CA ALA A 616 -31.31 -18.27 -15.62
C ALA A 616 -31.89 -17.02 -16.33
N LEU A 617 -33.20 -16.78 -16.20
CA LEU A 617 -33.88 -15.60 -16.73
C LEU A 617 -33.38 -14.33 -16.03
N VAL A 618 -33.32 -14.33 -14.70
CA VAL A 618 -32.83 -13.20 -13.90
C VAL A 618 -31.38 -12.86 -14.26
N ILE A 619 -30.51 -13.87 -14.37
CA ILE A 619 -29.10 -13.68 -14.78
C ILE A 619 -29.03 -13.09 -16.19
N SER A 620 -29.82 -13.59 -17.14
CA SER A 620 -29.80 -13.12 -18.53
C SER A 620 -30.26 -11.66 -18.65
N ILE A 621 -31.29 -11.27 -17.88
CA ILE A 621 -31.77 -9.89 -17.80
C ILE A 621 -30.70 -8.99 -17.18
N PHE A 622 -30.06 -9.44 -16.09
CA PHE A 622 -28.96 -8.70 -15.48
C PHE A 622 -27.82 -8.46 -16.45
N VAL A 623 -27.37 -9.49 -17.17
CA VAL A 623 -26.28 -9.32 -18.13
C VAL A 623 -26.68 -8.35 -19.24
N THR A 624 -27.89 -8.49 -19.80
CA THR A 624 -28.38 -7.58 -20.84
C THR A 624 -28.41 -6.14 -20.33
N PHE A 625 -28.84 -5.95 -19.08
CA PHE A 625 -28.83 -4.66 -18.41
C PHE A 625 -27.41 -4.11 -18.21
N MET A 626 -26.45 -4.92 -17.73
CA MET A 626 -25.07 -4.49 -17.55
C MET A 626 -24.41 -4.09 -18.88
N VAL A 627 -24.52 -4.95 -19.89
CA VAL A 627 -23.93 -4.72 -21.21
C VAL A 627 -24.57 -3.48 -21.86
N GLY A 628 -25.90 -3.35 -21.82
CA GLY A 628 -26.59 -2.17 -22.34
C GLY A 628 -26.19 -0.88 -21.61
N THR A 629 -26.01 -0.95 -20.29
CA THR A 629 -25.56 0.18 -19.47
C THR A 629 -24.13 0.59 -19.81
N GLU A 630 -23.20 -0.35 -19.94
CA GLU A 630 -21.82 -0.05 -20.37
C GLU A 630 -21.77 0.51 -21.78
N ILE A 631 -22.54 -0.01 -22.74
CA ILE A 631 -22.55 0.51 -24.13
C ILE A 631 -23.01 1.97 -24.14
N LEU A 632 -24.12 2.26 -23.47
CA LEU A 632 -24.64 3.62 -23.38
C LEU A 632 -23.71 4.55 -22.60
N SER A 633 -23.04 4.04 -21.56
CA SER A 633 -21.98 4.76 -20.84
C SER A 633 -20.83 5.10 -21.78
N VAL A 634 -20.31 4.12 -22.54
CA VAL A 634 -19.24 4.30 -23.54
C VAL A 634 -19.61 5.39 -24.55
N VAL A 635 -20.82 5.35 -25.08
CA VAL A 635 -21.31 6.36 -26.03
C VAL A 635 -21.40 7.74 -25.37
N GLY A 636 -21.99 7.84 -24.18
CA GLY A 636 -22.14 9.12 -23.46
C GLY A 636 -20.79 9.75 -23.11
N TRP A 637 -19.85 8.95 -22.61
CA TRP A 637 -18.49 9.38 -22.29
C TRP A 637 -17.67 9.77 -23.51
N LEU A 638 -17.83 9.08 -24.64
CA LEU A 638 -17.19 9.44 -25.89
C LEU A 638 -17.71 10.79 -26.42
N ILE A 639 -19.03 10.97 -26.45
CA ILE A 639 -19.67 12.23 -26.87
C ILE A 639 -19.18 13.38 -25.99
N ALA A 640 -19.24 13.22 -24.68
CA ALA A 640 -18.77 14.22 -23.74
C ALA A 640 -17.26 14.47 -23.88
N GLY A 641 -16.46 13.43 -24.06
CA GLY A 641 -15.02 13.50 -24.32
C GLY A 641 -14.66 14.39 -25.52
N ILE A 642 -15.40 14.24 -26.61
CA ILE A 642 -15.23 15.04 -27.84
C ILE A 642 -15.73 16.47 -27.62
N ARG A 643 -16.96 16.64 -27.13
CA ARG A 643 -17.64 17.95 -27.02
C ARG A 643 -17.04 18.85 -25.94
N LEU A 644 -16.57 18.27 -24.87
CA LEU A 644 -15.85 18.99 -23.82
C LEU A 644 -14.37 19.20 -24.16
N GLY A 645 -13.92 18.82 -25.37
CA GLY A 645 -12.54 19.02 -25.82
C GLY A 645 -11.50 18.20 -25.05
N LEU A 646 -11.94 17.24 -24.23
CA LEU A 646 -11.07 16.42 -23.38
C LEU A 646 -10.13 15.55 -24.21
N LEU A 647 -10.60 15.08 -25.37
CA LEU A 647 -9.80 14.32 -26.33
C LEU A 647 -8.96 15.20 -27.26
N ARG A 648 -9.15 16.53 -27.26
CA ARG A 648 -8.39 17.47 -28.12
C ARG A 648 -7.09 17.96 -27.48
N GLU A 649 -6.98 17.95 -26.16
CA GLU A 649 -5.79 18.47 -25.46
C GLU A 649 -4.57 17.53 -25.53
N GLY A 650 -4.77 16.26 -25.89
CA GLY A 650 -3.70 15.28 -26.09
C GLY A 650 -2.81 15.06 -24.86
N PHE A 651 -1.68 14.36 -25.05
CA PHE A 651 -0.61 14.23 -24.04
C PHE A 651 0.15 15.57 -23.91
N ARG A 652 -0.47 16.58 -23.29
CA ARG A 652 0.20 17.86 -23.07
C ARG A 652 0.98 17.84 -21.75
N PHE A 653 2.30 17.84 -21.86
CA PHE A 653 3.17 18.07 -20.71
C PHE A 653 3.11 19.54 -20.30
N GLN A 654 2.43 19.86 -19.20
CA GLN A 654 2.43 21.22 -18.66
C GLN A 654 3.70 21.43 -17.80
N ARG A 655 4.61 22.27 -18.29
CA ARG A 655 5.75 22.74 -17.49
C ARG A 655 5.23 23.82 -16.54
N ILE A 656 5.47 23.65 -15.23
CA ILE A 656 5.29 24.73 -14.27
C ILE A 656 6.46 25.69 -14.48
N GLU A 657 6.22 26.82 -15.13
CA GLU A 657 7.13 27.96 -15.02
C GLU A 657 7.12 28.41 -13.54
N THR A 658 8.30 28.35 -12.93
CA THR A 658 8.59 28.68 -11.53
C THR A 658 8.44 30.16 -11.24
#